data_AF-A0A836Q1S8-F1
#
_entry.id   AF-A0A836Q1S8-F1
#
_cell.length_a   1.000
_cell.length_b   1.000
_cell.length_c   1.000
_cell.angle_alpha   90.00
_cell.angle_beta   90.00
_cell.angle_gamma   90.00
#
_symmetry.space_group_name_H-M   'P 1'
#
loop_
_entity.id
_entity.type
_entity.pdbx_description
1 polymer ?
#
loop_
_entity_poly.entity_id
_entity_poly.type
_entity_poly.pdbx_seq_one_letter_code
_entity_poly.pdbx_strand_id
1 'polypeptide(L)'
;MECREGFEVKVNETCVPALLFDPQLMCRVDESTKRPSPFLPSCQIVDSCSTTSLANQCSEIVPDSDNAECTVREYTDTWGRKRVDETNCGQSEPYKITITPPGGKPIEFNFNGEEYRAPYKNEKGEAIGYIAYSLPKEYIYFHNDKANTSFLDMKDGTHVLKKIRSADDYVTTFTHDGKVFFTQKATARGRTDTATYADGSVRVAQYDTDERLTRQTISHTDGTVTIISRTKDGSLEGTRRDRHNKVIEDVVMVSDYPMHKPGSDDPDAEYLVFRNRKDGEMRAVAMPSDIKYDRSAHFQPLSYDANLGTLSLVSKEGNTILESSQGRTDVRAKNGVVIGSTVSGEMSFSWPAGDSSGKKAVIIRPDLCGAQLNQDDTVDRWCREIEDKAINEKLEPTEKAFLKAHADIVDTRDFLEIHRRLRGDESKLRNFYSKLSEIDNVTGLTQSEKNALCKNLMHHVAYPDEVVQGRSPTCNVAVLQIEMAKERPTEYVDFVVDALSADGKPYKSSGGKTVRFDEANLKMTDLSGRDLASRVFQTAALQLNFYPGSFRNTVDGTGKYGRAQKEFDGLNTKDIAELRYQLTGEETGECWISSADDFEKALQANGGKPVVIRVNGDQPPFTREEDKSDRKGSGSHVVVLNSVESGTPKKVKISNPWGPSDSSEGTGLTLSADELFKNMQFDSDSDFGIVLLPGKRGTTGTIVNGKYEPLN
;
A
#
# COMPACT_ATOMS: atom_id res chain seq x y z
N MET A 1 32.97 2.70 -8.92
CA MET A 1 31.94 3.71 -9.17
C MET A 1 32.55 5.08 -9.00
N GLU A 2 32.62 5.86 -10.08
CA GLU A 2 32.92 7.29 -10.02
C GLU A 2 31.59 8.04 -9.90
N CYS A 3 31.46 8.89 -8.87
CA CYS A 3 30.24 9.67 -8.68
C CYS A 3 30.12 10.74 -9.76
N ARG A 4 28.88 11.10 -10.14
CA ARG A 4 28.66 12.13 -11.16
C ARG A 4 29.12 13.50 -10.67
N GLU A 5 30.18 14.01 -11.30
CA GLU A 5 30.77 15.30 -10.99
C GLU A 5 29.70 16.42 -11.11
N GLY A 6 29.48 17.16 -10.02
CA GLY A 6 28.50 18.24 -9.94
C GLY A 6 27.08 17.87 -9.47
N PHE A 7 26.72 16.58 -9.44
CA PHE A 7 25.38 16.11 -9.01
C PHE A 7 25.41 15.18 -7.80
N GLU A 8 26.55 14.55 -7.50
CA GLU A 8 26.72 13.61 -6.40
C GLU A 8 28.03 13.88 -5.63
N VAL A 9 28.00 13.71 -4.32
CA VAL A 9 29.16 13.70 -3.42
C VAL A 9 29.37 12.27 -2.93
N LYS A 10 30.63 11.85 -2.88
CA LYS A 10 31.00 10.52 -2.38
C LYS A 10 31.04 10.54 -0.85
N VAL A 11 30.15 9.78 -0.22
CA VAL A 11 30.19 9.49 1.21
C VAL A 11 30.55 8.01 1.38
N ASN A 12 31.81 7.75 1.76
CA ASN A 12 32.42 6.42 1.75
C ASN A 12 32.39 5.74 0.37
N GLU A 13 31.71 4.62 0.21
CA GLU A 13 31.58 3.90 -1.07
C GLU A 13 30.31 4.26 -1.85
N THR A 14 29.47 5.15 -1.32
CA THR A 14 28.16 5.49 -1.89
C THR A 14 28.17 6.92 -2.43
N CYS A 15 27.59 7.12 -3.61
CA CYS A 15 27.34 8.43 -4.18
C CYS A 15 25.98 8.93 -3.70
N VAL A 16 25.93 10.13 -3.11
CA VAL A 16 24.70 10.78 -2.63
C VAL A 16 24.54 12.13 -3.31
N PRO A 17 23.31 12.61 -3.61
CA PRO A 17 23.11 13.87 -4.33
C PRO A 17 23.82 15.08 -3.68
N ALA A 18 24.56 15.86 -4.47
CA ALA A 18 25.34 17.01 -4.03
C ALA A 18 24.48 18.15 -3.45
N LEU A 19 23.20 18.20 -3.84
CA LEU A 19 22.17 19.10 -3.29
C LEU A 19 22.00 18.98 -1.76
N LEU A 20 22.50 17.90 -1.14
CA LEU A 20 22.39 17.65 0.30
C LEU A 20 23.41 18.42 1.17
N PHE A 21 24.45 19.03 0.57
CA PHE A 21 25.62 19.54 1.30
C PHE A 21 25.87 21.05 1.21
N ASP A 22 25.19 21.81 0.35
CA ASP A 22 25.40 23.28 0.25
C ASP A 22 24.11 24.06 -0.07
N PRO A 23 23.56 24.83 0.89
CA PRO A 23 22.41 25.72 0.68
C PRO A 23 22.67 26.87 -0.31
N GLN A 24 23.93 27.24 -0.57
CA GLN A 24 24.28 28.38 -1.43
C GLN A 24 24.10 28.08 -2.93
N LEU A 25 24.03 26.80 -3.32
CA LEU A 25 23.76 26.38 -4.69
C LEU A 25 22.29 26.58 -5.11
N MET A 26 21.35 26.69 -4.17
CA MET A 26 19.95 27.03 -4.48
C MET A 26 19.76 28.50 -4.90
N CYS A 27 20.71 29.37 -4.57
CA CYS A 27 20.64 30.82 -4.84
C CYS A 27 21.38 31.26 -6.11
N ARG A 28 21.98 30.34 -6.87
CA ARG A 28 22.63 30.62 -8.16
C ARG A 28 22.11 29.72 -9.26
N VAL A 29 20.84 29.86 -9.61
CA VAL A 29 20.38 29.50 -10.95
C VAL A 29 20.09 30.80 -11.67
N ASP A 30 21.11 31.28 -12.37
CA ASP A 30 21.07 32.48 -13.19
C ASP A 30 20.18 32.28 -14.42
N GLU A 31 19.63 33.39 -14.88
CA GLU A 31 18.66 33.55 -15.96
C GLU A 31 19.12 32.91 -17.28
N SER A 32 18.81 31.63 -17.52
CA SER A 32 18.65 31.15 -18.91
C SER A 32 17.70 29.96 -18.99
N THR A 33 16.71 30.15 -19.85
CA THR A 33 15.57 29.28 -20.13
C THR A 33 15.95 27.84 -20.51
N LYS A 34 15.52 26.85 -19.73
CA LYS A 34 14.73 25.65 -20.14
C LYS A 34 14.44 24.79 -18.89
N ARG A 35 13.15 24.53 -18.66
CA ARG A 35 12.59 23.80 -17.50
C ARG A 35 13.21 22.40 -17.32
N PRO A 36 13.57 21.97 -16.10
CA PRO A 36 13.60 20.55 -15.73
C PRO A 36 12.21 20.11 -15.25
N SER A 37 11.75 18.96 -15.75
CA SER A 37 10.53 18.27 -15.34
C SER A 37 10.74 17.51 -14.02
N PRO A 38 9.70 17.36 -13.18
CA PRO A 38 9.70 16.58 -11.93
C PRO A 38 9.68 15.08 -12.24
N PHE A 39 9.95 14.26 -11.22
CA PHE A 39 10.01 12.79 -11.24
C PHE A 39 11.32 12.19 -11.77
N LEU A 40 12.09 11.57 -10.88
CA LEU A 40 13.07 10.56 -11.26
C LEU A 40 12.77 9.23 -10.54
N PRO A 41 11.87 8.41 -11.08
CA PRO A 41 11.96 6.96 -10.98
C PRO A 41 12.95 6.44 -12.05
N SER A 42 13.71 5.41 -11.68
CA SER A 42 14.52 4.52 -12.54
C SER A 42 15.54 5.17 -13.49
N CYS A 43 16.82 5.13 -13.12
CA CYS A 43 17.91 5.20 -14.10
C CYS A 43 18.02 3.88 -14.86
N GLN A 44 17.36 3.76 -16.02
CA GLN A 44 17.90 3.01 -17.15
C GLN A 44 18.21 3.99 -18.27
N ILE A 45 19.50 4.20 -18.53
CA ILE A 45 19.98 4.93 -19.70
C ILE A 45 19.93 3.96 -20.87
N VAL A 46 18.99 4.21 -21.79
CA VAL A 46 19.03 3.62 -23.13
C VAL A 46 19.94 4.50 -23.97
N ASP A 47 21.18 4.05 -24.19
CA ASP A 47 22.10 4.67 -25.14
C ASP A 47 21.62 4.38 -26.57
N SER A 48 20.96 5.35 -27.21
CA SER A 48 21.22 5.83 -28.58
C SER A 48 20.01 6.54 -29.18
N CYS A 49 20.11 7.87 -29.34
CA CYS A 49 19.31 8.61 -30.31
C CYS A 49 20.23 9.53 -31.11
N SER A 50 20.36 9.22 -32.41
CA SER A 50 21.14 9.99 -33.36
C SER A 50 20.50 11.36 -33.63
N THR A 51 21.35 12.36 -33.80
CA THR A 51 21.01 13.75 -34.09
C THR A 51 20.60 13.96 -35.54
N THR A 52 19.30 13.86 -35.88
CA THR A 52 18.75 14.57 -37.05
C THR A 52 17.22 14.69 -37.07
N SER A 53 16.78 15.92 -37.38
CA SER A 53 15.47 16.36 -37.93
C SER A 53 14.34 16.80 -36.98
N LEU A 54 14.30 18.13 -36.82
CA LEU A 54 13.20 19.08 -37.11
C LEU A 54 11.79 18.88 -36.52
N ALA A 55 11.33 19.98 -35.92
CA ALA A 55 10.01 20.25 -35.36
C ALA A 55 8.92 20.47 -36.42
N ASN A 56 7.67 20.34 -35.94
CA ASN A 56 6.40 20.82 -36.50
C ASN A 56 5.83 20.09 -37.72
N GLN A 57 4.97 19.11 -37.45
CA GLN A 57 3.65 18.95 -38.09
C GLN A 57 2.84 17.90 -37.31
N CYS A 58 1.97 18.37 -36.40
CA CYS A 58 0.87 17.55 -35.91
C CYS A 58 -0.26 17.63 -36.95
N SER A 59 -0.28 16.68 -37.87
CA SER A 59 -1.50 16.28 -38.56
C SER A 59 -2.03 15.05 -37.84
N GLU A 60 -3.28 15.12 -37.38
CA GLU A 60 -4.05 13.94 -36.95
C GLU A 60 -3.92 12.87 -38.04
N ILE A 61 -3.23 11.78 -37.71
CA ILE A 61 -3.39 10.53 -38.44
C ILE A 61 -4.61 9.87 -37.79
N VAL A 62 -5.78 10.19 -38.32
CA VAL A 62 -6.86 9.21 -38.33
C VAL A 62 -6.32 8.04 -39.16
N PRO A 63 -6.16 6.82 -38.62
CA PRO A 63 -5.76 5.72 -39.47
C PRO A 63 -6.93 5.45 -40.40
N ASP A 64 -6.76 5.78 -41.68
CA ASP A 64 -7.58 5.26 -42.76
C ASP A 64 -7.62 3.73 -42.63
N SER A 65 -8.81 3.20 -42.34
CA SER A 65 -9.07 1.77 -42.10
C SER A 65 -8.95 0.89 -43.34
N ASP A 66 -8.49 1.42 -44.48
CA ASP A 66 -8.80 0.81 -45.78
C ASP A 66 -7.57 0.33 -46.58
N ASN A 67 -6.37 0.32 -46.00
CA ASN A 67 -5.17 -0.31 -46.59
C ASN A 67 -4.39 -1.14 -45.57
N ALA A 68 -5.04 -2.15 -44.99
CA ALA A 68 -4.32 -3.11 -44.16
C ALA A 68 -3.59 -4.11 -45.05
N GLU A 69 -2.28 -3.94 -45.26
CA GLU A 69 -1.45 -4.98 -45.86
C GLU A 69 -1.36 -6.17 -44.91
N CYS A 70 -1.57 -7.37 -45.42
CA CYS A 70 -1.35 -8.60 -44.67
C CYS A 70 0.16 -8.73 -44.40
N THR A 71 0.58 -8.65 -43.13
CA THR A 71 2.01 -8.63 -42.80
C THR A 71 2.49 -10.00 -42.33
N VAL A 72 3.61 -10.43 -42.93
CA VAL A 72 4.45 -11.53 -42.42
C VAL A 72 5.60 -10.89 -41.68
N ARG A 73 5.73 -11.18 -40.39
CA ARG A 73 6.81 -10.64 -39.56
C ARG A 73 7.66 -11.76 -39.00
N GLU A 74 8.97 -11.63 -39.14
CA GLU A 74 9.93 -12.59 -38.57
C GLU A 74 10.44 -12.07 -37.22
N TYR A 75 10.45 -12.97 -36.24
CA TYR A 75 10.92 -12.73 -34.89
C TYR A 75 11.88 -13.84 -34.46
N THR A 76 12.63 -13.57 -33.41
CA THR A 76 13.28 -14.60 -32.62
C THR A 76 12.53 -14.68 -31.31
N ASP A 77 12.00 -15.85 -30.96
CA ASP A 77 11.34 -16.01 -29.67
C ASP A 77 12.34 -16.00 -28.51
N THR A 78 11.83 -15.97 -27.29
CA THR A 78 12.59 -15.99 -26.02
C THR A 78 13.53 -17.18 -25.88
N TRP A 79 13.35 -18.24 -26.68
CA TRP A 79 14.19 -19.44 -26.72
C TRP A 79 15.26 -19.38 -27.81
N GLY A 80 15.35 -18.29 -28.58
CA GLY A 80 16.27 -18.15 -29.69
C GLY A 80 15.81 -18.85 -30.97
N ARG A 81 14.53 -19.26 -31.07
CA ARG A 81 13.98 -19.98 -32.22
C ARG A 81 13.42 -18.98 -33.23
N LYS A 82 13.51 -19.31 -34.51
CA LYS A 82 12.88 -18.51 -35.57
C LYS A 82 11.37 -18.63 -35.45
N ARG A 83 10.69 -17.48 -35.34
CA ARG A 83 9.24 -17.31 -35.28
C ARG A 83 8.79 -16.48 -36.48
N VAL A 84 7.70 -16.89 -37.11
CA VAL A 84 7.07 -16.16 -38.22
C VAL A 84 5.60 -15.98 -37.89
N ASP A 85 5.18 -14.73 -37.81
CA ASP A 85 3.80 -14.35 -37.53
C ASP A 85 3.11 -13.92 -38.81
N GLU A 86 1.94 -14.52 -39.08
CA GLU A 86 1.07 -14.14 -40.18
C GLU A 86 -0.18 -13.46 -39.62
N THR A 87 -0.39 -12.20 -39.98
CA THR A 87 -1.52 -11.38 -39.54
C THR A 87 -2.53 -11.19 -40.66
N ASN A 88 -3.82 -11.22 -40.31
CA ASN A 88 -4.86 -10.83 -41.25
C ASN A 88 -4.82 -9.31 -41.41
N CYS A 89 -5.11 -8.86 -42.62
CA CYS A 89 -5.26 -7.46 -42.98
C CYS A 89 -6.23 -6.76 -41.98
N GLY A 90 -5.68 -5.98 -41.04
CA GLY A 90 -6.41 -5.13 -40.09
C GLY A 90 -6.46 -5.68 -38.66
N GLN A 91 -5.88 -6.85 -38.39
CA GLN A 91 -5.80 -7.45 -37.05
C GLN A 91 -4.39 -7.32 -36.47
N SER A 92 -4.31 -6.92 -35.20
CA SER A 92 -3.04 -6.82 -34.46
C SER A 92 -2.48 -8.18 -34.05
N GLU A 93 -3.33 -9.19 -33.91
CA GLU A 93 -2.94 -10.54 -33.51
C GLU A 93 -2.74 -11.44 -34.73
N PRO A 94 -1.69 -12.29 -34.74
CA PRO A 94 -1.50 -13.24 -35.82
C PRO A 94 -2.63 -14.28 -35.82
N TYR A 95 -3.10 -14.69 -37.00
CA TYR A 95 -3.99 -15.86 -37.08
C TYR A 95 -3.18 -17.16 -37.11
N LYS A 96 -1.89 -17.07 -37.48
CA LYS A 96 -0.98 -18.20 -37.59
C LYS A 96 0.42 -17.80 -37.14
N ILE A 97 1.03 -18.69 -36.38
CA ILE A 97 2.41 -18.56 -35.89
C ILE A 97 3.18 -19.80 -36.32
N THR A 98 4.33 -19.62 -36.94
CA THR A 98 5.22 -20.71 -37.31
C THR A 98 6.51 -20.63 -36.50
N ILE A 99 6.80 -21.67 -35.71
CA ILE A 99 8.05 -21.75 -34.93
C ILE A 99 8.92 -22.83 -35.54
N THR A 100 10.19 -22.52 -35.78
CA THR A 100 11.18 -23.47 -36.29
C THR A 100 12.18 -23.82 -35.19
N PRO A 101 12.10 -25.02 -34.59
CA PRO A 101 13.08 -25.48 -33.61
C PRO A 101 14.47 -25.64 -34.24
N PRO A 102 15.57 -25.47 -33.48
CA PRO A 102 16.92 -25.71 -33.98
C PRO A 102 17.07 -27.15 -34.48
N GLY A 103 17.39 -27.32 -35.77
CA GLY A 103 17.53 -28.63 -36.42
C GLY A 103 16.21 -29.41 -36.62
N GLY A 104 15.06 -28.78 -36.35
CA GLY A 104 13.72 -29.38 -36.46
C GLY A 104 12.93 -28.90 -37.68
N LYS A 105 11.77 -29.52 -37.90
CA LYS A 105 10.79 -29.03 -38.89
C LYS A 105 9.95 -27.89 -38.29
N PRO A 106 9.52 -26.91 -39.10
CA PRO A 106 8.59 -25.88 -38.65
C PRO A 106 7.30 -26.47 -38.10
N ILE A 107 6.81 -25.90 -37.00
CA ILE A 107 5.51 -26.22 -36.40
C ILE A 107 4.60 -25.02 -36.65
N GLU A 108 3.49 -25.26 -37.34
CA GLU A 108 2.47 -24.24 -37.62
C GLU A 108 1.36 -24.31 -36.56
N PHE A 109 1.19 -23.23 -35.83
CA PHE A 109 0.12 -23.05 -34.86
C PHE A 109 -0.94 -22.12 -35.45
N ASN A 110 -2.20 -22.54 -35.41
CA ASN A 110 -3.33 -21.75 -35.87
C ASN A 110 -4.13 -21.28 -34.66
N PHE A 111 -4.54 -20.03 -34.66
CA PHE A 111 -5.42 -19.48 -33.63
C PHE A 111 -6.82 -20.08 -33.78
N ASN A 112 -7.37 -20.63 -32.70
CA ASN A 112 -8.70 -21.25 -32.71
C ASN A 112 -9.80 -20.38 -32.06
N GLY A 113 -9.49 -19.13 -31.71
CA GLY A 113 -10.36 -18.24 -30.94
C GLY A 113 -10.00 -18.13 -29.45
N GLU A 114 -9.22 -19.08 -28.92
CA GLU A 114 -8.76 -19.08 -27.52
C GLU A 114 -7.22 -19.09 -27.44
N GLU A 115 -6.55 -19.93 -28.22
CA GLU A 115 -5.09 -20.07 -28.22
C GLU A 115 -4.55 -20.58 -29.57
N TYR A 116 -3.23 -20.57 -29.73
CA TYR A 116 -2.58 -21.07 -30.94
C TYR A 116 -2.29 -22.57 -30.80
N ARG A 117 -2.87 -23.41 -31.66
CA ARG A 117 -2.74 -24.88 -31.59
C ARG A 117 -2.16 -25.49 -32.86
N ALA A 118 -1.41 -26.57 -32.68
CA ALA A 118 -0.89 -27.46 -33.71
C ALA A 118 -1.19 -28.92 -33.33
N PRO A 119 -1.33 -29.86 -34.28
CA PRO A 119 -1.56 -31.27 -33.95
C PRO A 119 -0.31 -31.93 -33.34
N TYR A 120 -0.48 -32.60 -32.20
CA TYR A 120 0.58 -33.42 -31.59
C TYR A 120 0.46 -34.86 -32.06
N LYS A 121 1.53 -35.39 -32.67
CA LYS A 121 1.54 -36.72 -33.29
C LYS A 121 2.56 -37.65 -32.63
N ASN A 122 2.25 -38.95 -32.56
CA ASN A 122 3.20 -39.98 -32.11
C ASN A 122 4.23 -40.35 -33.20
N GLU A 123 5.17 -41.25 -32.88
CA GLU A 123 6.20 -41.75 -33.81
C GLU A 123 5.62 -42.39 -35.09
N LYS A 124 4.37 -42.88 -35.03
CA LYS A 124 3.66 -43.45 -36.17
C LYS A 124 2.89 -42.41 -37.00
N GLY A 125 2.97 -41.13 -36.62
CA GLY A 125 2.28 -40.02 -37.28
C GLY A 125 0.80 -39.87 -36.92
N GLU A 126 0.29 -40.64 -35.96
CA GLU A 126 -1.10 -40.55 -35.50
C GLU A 126 -1.26 -39.33 -34.58
N ALA A 127 -2.31 -38.55 -34.78
CA ALA A 127 -2.67 -37.49 -33.84
C ALA A 127 -3.05 -38.10 -32.48
N ILE A 128 -2.37 -37.64 -31.43
CA ILE A 128 -2.56 -38.09 -30.04
C ILE A 128 -2.95 -36.92 -29.12
N GLY A 129 -2.98 -35.69 -29.65
CA GLY A 129 -3.48 -34.50 -28.97
C GLY A 129 -3.05 -33.25 -29.71
N TYR A 130 -2.69 -32.20 -28.97
CA TYR A 130 -2.29 -30.91 -29.54
C TYR A 130 -1.05 -30.35 -28.85
N ILE A 131 -0.34 -29.49 -29.58
CA ILE A 131 0.71 -28.61 -29.09
C ILE A 131 0.11 -27.22 -29.08
N ALA A 132 0.27 -26.47 -28.02
CA ALA A 132 -0.24 -25.12 -27.92
C ALA A 132 0.85 -24.11 -27.57
N TYR A 133 0.69 -22.91 -28.11
CA TYR A 133 1.61 -21.79 -27.94
C TYR A 133 0.83 -20.58 -27.44
N SER A 134 1.38 -19.90 -26.43
CA SER A 134 0.74 -18.75 -25.78
C SER A 134 1.56 -17.48 -25.96
N LEU A 135 0.89 -16.42 -26.39
CA LEU A 135 1.40 -15.04 -26.34
C LEU A 135 0.83 -14.36 -25.08
N PRO A 136 1.60 -13.50 -24.37
CA PRO A 136 2.98 -13.05 -24.65
C PRO A 136 4.07 -13.93 -24.01
N LYS A 137 3.69 -14.99 -23.28
CA LYS A 137 4.63 -15.77 -22.45
C LYS A 137 5.56 -16.70 -23.23
N GLU A 138 5.28 -16.92 -24.52
CA GLU A 138 6.08 -17.66 -25.51
C GLU A 138 6.50 -19.08 -25.11
N TYR A 139 5.70 -19.79 -24.32
CA TYR A 139 5.92 -21.19 -24.02
C TYR A 139 5.12 -22.11 -24.94
N ILE A 140 5.66 -23.31 -25.19
CA ILE A 140 5.02 -24.38 -25.97
C ILE A 140 4.66 -25.51 -25.02
N TYR A 141 3.38 -25.78 -24.81
CA TYR A 141 2.94 -26.94 -24.04
C TYR A 141 2.35 -28.02 -24.95
N PHE A 142 2.52 -29.27 -24.55
CA PHE A 142 2.09 -30.45 -25.27
C PHE A 142 0.97 -31.12 -24.48
N HIS A 143 -0.14 -31.44 -25.13
CA HIS A 143 -1.25 -32.17 -24.55
C HIS A 143 -1.48 -33.48 -25.29
N ASN A 144 -1.61 -34.56 -24.55
CA ASN A 144 -1.88 -35.90 -25.06
C ASN A 144 -3.24 -36.37 -24.53
N ASP A 145 -4.26 -36.31 -25.40
CA ASP A 145 -5.62 -36.72 -25.11
C ASP A 145 -5.69 -38.21 -24.72
N LYS A 146 -4.91 -39.05 -25.39
CA LYS A 146 -4.93 -40.51 -25.14
C LYS A 146 -4.36 -40.87 -23.77
N ALA A 147 -3.34 -40.15 -23.34
CA ALA A 147 -2.68 -40.39 -22.05
C ALA A 147 -3.26 -39.53 -20.91
N ASN A 148 -4.16 -38.58 -21.22
CA ASN A 148 -4.62 -37.54 -20.31
C ASN A 148 -3.45 -36.84 -19.59
N THR A 149 -2.46 -36.39 -20.35
CA THR A 149 -1.28 -35.69 -19.81
C THR A 149 -0.99 -34.43 -20.60
N SER A 150 -0.51 -33.40 -19.92
CA SER A 150 0.15 -32.27 -20.55
C SER A 150 1.57 -32.13 -20.02
N PHE A 151 2.50 -31.64 -20.83
CA PHE A 151 3.83 -31.25 -20.35
C PHE A 151 4.36 -30.00 -21.05
N LEU A 152 5.32 -29.34 -20.43
CA LEU A 152 6.02 -28.16 -20.93
C LEU A 152 7.44 -28.17 -20.36
N ASP A 153 8.42 -27.85 -21.19
CA ASP A 153 9.78 -27.54 -20.74
C ASP A 153 9.99 -26.02 -20.75
N MET A 154 10.58 -25.49 -19.69
CA MET A 154 10.91 -24.08 -19.50
C MET A 154 12.39 -23.81 -19.82
N LYS A 155 12.70 -22.57 -20.20
CA LYS A 155 14.04 -22.19 -20.70
C LYS A 155 15.14 -22.41 -19.67
N ASP A 156 14.77 -22.31 -18.40
CA ASP A 156 15.67 -22.55 -17.28
C ASP A 156 15.93 -24.04 -17.03
N GLY A 157 15.39 -24.96 -17.84
CA GLY A 157 15.51 -26.42 -17.68
C GLY A 157 14.43 -27.06 -16.80
N THR A 158 13.43 -26.31 -16.36
CA THR A 158 12.30 -26.87 -15.59
C THR A 158 11.34 -27.64 -16.48
N HIS A 159 11.03 -28.88 -16.10
CA HIS A 159 10.01 -29.73 -16.71
C HIS A 159 8.72 -29.71 -15.90
N VAL A 160 7.62 -29.35 -16.54
CA VAL A 160 6.27 -29.34 -15.96
C VAL A 160 5.46 -30.48 -16.55
N LEU A 161 4.89 -31.33 -15.70
CA LEU A 161 4.02 -32.44 -16.10
C LEU A 161 2.68 -32.34 -15.37
N LYS A 162 1.58 -32.25 -16.12
CA LYS A 162 0.21 -32.31 -15.63
C LYS A 162 -0.43 -33.65 -15.99
N LYS A 163 -0.80 -34.46 -14.99
CA LYS A 163 -1.60 -35.68 -15.15
C LYS A 163 -3.06 -35.34 -14.86
N ILE A 164 -3.95 -35.60 -15.81
CA ILE A 164 -5.34 -35.16 -15.79
C ILE A 164 -6.23 -36.39 -15.64
N ARG A 165 -7.14 -36.36 -14.67
CA ARG A 165 -8.21 -37.35 -14.52
C ARG A 165 -9.56 -36.76 -14.93
N SER A 166 -9.78 -35.51 -14.55
CA SER A 166 -10.87 -34.64 -15.01
C SER A 166 -10.43 -33.18 -14.89
N ALA A 167 -11.29 -32.23 -15.29
CA ALA A 167 -11.02 -30.80 -15.14
C ALA A 167 -10.67 -30.41 -13.69
N ASP A 168 -11.36 -31.02 -12.71
CA ASP A 168 -11.20 -30.72 -11.27
C ASP A 168 -10.34 -31.76 -10.51
N ASP A 169 -9.85 -32.81 -11.17
CA ASP A 169 -8.98 -33.84 -10.58
C ASP A 169 -7.72 -33.99 -11.43
N TYR A 170 -6.65 -33.32 -11.01
CA TYR A 170 -5.36 -33.34 -11.70
C TYR A 170 -4.18 -33.18 -10.74
N VAL A 171 -3.01 -33.58 -11.21
CA VAL A 171 -1.74 -33.37 -10.53
C VAL A 171 -0.76 -32.71 -11.48
N THR A 172 -0.27 -31.53 -11.11
CA THR A 172 0.81 -30.83 -11.82
C THR A 172 2.10 -30.94 -11.00
N THR A 173 3.19 -31.34 -11.63
CA THR A 173 4.51 -31.52 -11.00
C THR A 173 5.55 -30.72 -11.76
N PHE A 174 6.36 -29.96 -11.03
CA PHE A 174 7.48 -29.19 -11.56
C PHE A 174 8.79 -29.83 -11.09
N THR A 175 9.64 -30.14 -12.06
CA THR A 175 10.90 -30.86 -11.85
C THR A 175 12.04 -30.07 -12.48
N HIS A 176 13.16 -29.92 -11.78
CA HIS A 176 14.38 -29.35 -12.34
C HIS A 176 15.57 -30.22 -11.92
N ASP A 177 16.48 -30.52 -12.85
CA ASP A 177 17.59 -31.47 -12.64
C ASP A 177 17.16 -32.81 -12.02
N GLY A 178 15.99 -33.30 -12.44
CA GLY A 178 15.40 -34.55 -11.94
C GLY A 178 14.83 -34.47 -10.51
N LYS A 179 14.82 -33.30 -9.87
CA LYS A 179 14.26 -33.08 -8.53
C LYS A 179 12.94 -32.33 -8.62
N VAL A 180 11.91 -32.87 -7.97
CA VAL A 180 10.62 -32.19 -7.82
C VAL A 180 10.77 -31.09 -6.77
N PHE A 181 10.39 -29.86 -7.13
CA PHE A 181 10.38 -28.74 -6.19
C PHE A 181 8.98 -28.16 -5.97
N PHE A 182 8.03 -28.45 -6.86
CA PHE A 182 6.64 -28.05 -6.67
C PHE A 182 5.67 -29.13 -7.19
N THR A 183 4.58 -29.33 -6.46
CA THR A 183 3.47 -30.19 -6.88
C THR A 183 2.14 -29.57 -6.47
N GLN A 184 1.21 -29.48 -7.40
CA GLN A 184 -0.17 -29.05 -7.19
C GLN A 184 -1.10 -30.22 -7.46
N LYS A 185 -1.94 -30.55 -6.48
CA LYS A 185 -2.95 -31.61 -6.58
C LYS A 185 -4.34 -30.99 -6.39
N ALA A 186 -5.12 -30.94 -7.46
CA ALA A 186 -6.50 -30.50 -7.41
C ALA A 186 -7.44 -31.72 -7.30
N THR A 187 -8.54 -31.54 -6.58
CA THR A 187 -9.66 -32.48 -6.48
C THR A 187 -10.96 -31.69 -6.47
N ALA A 188 -12.10 -32.37 -6.65
CA ALA A 188 -13.43 -31.75 -6.50
C ALA A 188 -13.71 -31.15 -5.11
N ARG A 189 -12.81 -31.32 -4.12
CA ARG A 189 -12.92 -30.76 -2.76
C ARG A 189 -11.95 -29.60 -2.51
N GLY A 190 -11.20 -29.16 -3.53
CA GLY A 190 -10.19 -28.12 -3.42
C GLY A 190 -8.79 -28.60 -3.83
N ARG A 191 -7.78 -27.80 -3.48
CA ARG A 191 -6.40 -27.94 -3.98
C ARG A 191 -5.41 -28.13 -2.84
N THR A 192 -4.32 -28.85 -3.10
CA THR A 192 -3.16 -28.93 -2.21
C THR A 192 -1.88 -28.68 -2.99
N ASP A 193 -1.10 -27.70 -2.53
CA ASP A 193 0.16 -27.30 -3.12
C ASP A 193 1.30 -27.68 -2.17
N THR A 194 2.32 -28.35 -2.70
CA THR A 194 3.54 -28.73 -2.00
C THR A 194 4.73 -28.07 -2.68
N ALA A 195 5.46 -27.24 -1.94
CA ALA A 195 6.63 -26.50 -2.42
C ALA A 195 7.87 -26.85 -1.58
N THR A 196 9.02 -27.02 -2.23
CA THR A 196 10.34 -27.19 -1.59
C THR A 196 11.22 -26.01 -1.96
N TYR A 197 11.52 -25.15 -0.99
CA TYR A 197 12.25 -23.90 -1.17
C TYR A 197 13.76 -24.10 -1.24
N ALA A 198 14.48 -23.05 -1.67
CA ALA A 198 15.92 -23.08 -1.86
C ALA A 198 16.70 -23.38 -0.56
N ASP A 199 16.15 -23.01 0.60
CA ASP A 199 16.69 -23.30 1.93
C ASP A 199 16.41 -24.74 2.40
N GLY A 200 15.70 -25.55 1.60
CA GLY A 200 15.27 -26.91 1.92
C GLY A 200 13.97 -27.02 2.71
N SER A 201 13.36 -25.89 3.08
CA SER A 201 12.07 -25.88 3.78
C SER A 201 10.96 -26.37 2.86
N VAL A 202 9.96 -27.05 3.43
CA VAL A 202 8.83 -27.62 2.68
C VAL A 202 7.52 -27.01 3.17
N ARG A 203 6.77 -26.39 2.25
CA ARG A 203 5.42 -25.88 2.51
C ARG A 203 4.39 -26.82 1.89
N VAL A 204 3.34 -27.10 2.65
CA VAL A 204 2.11 -27.77 2.19
C VAL A 204 0.94 -26.85 2.49
N ALA A 205 0.30 -26.31 1.45
CA ALA A 205 -0.84 -25.40 1.52
C ALA A 205 -2.10 -26.10 0.98
N GLN A 206 -3.23 -25.93 1.67
CA GLN A 206 -4.50 -26.54 1.35
C GLN A 206 -5.54 -25.45 1.11
N TYR A 207 -6.25 -25.54 0.00
CA TYR A 207 -7.25 -24.58 -0.42
C TYR A 207 -8.62 -25.26 -0.57
N ASP A 208 -9.69 -24.54 -0.31
CA ASP A 208 -11.05 -25.01 -0.60
C ASP A 208 -11.40 -24.87 -2.09
N THR A 209 -12.68 -25.07 -2.43
CA THR A 209 -13.18 -24.97 -3.81
C THR A 209 -13.25 -23.54 -4.33
N ASP A 210 -13.24 -22.54 -3.45
CA ASP A 210 -13.20 -21.12 -3.80
C ASP A 210 -11.74 -20.61 -3.84
N GLU A 211 -10.78 -21.53 -3.88
CA GLU A 211 -9.34 -21.28 -3.82
C GLU A 211 -8.86 -20.52 -2.58
N ARG A 212 -9.63 -20.54 -1.49
CA ARG A 212 -9.22 -19.87 -0.25
C ARG A 212 -8.32 -20.77 0.56
N LEU A 213 -7.20 -20.24 1.04
CA LEU A 213 -6.29 -20.99 1.92
C LEU A 213 -7.04 -21.40 3.19
N THR A 214 -7.10 -22.70 3.47
CA THR A 214 -7.75 -23.26 4.67
C THR A 214 -6.74 -23.73 5.70
N ARG A 215 -5.58 -24.22 5.25
CA ARG A 215 -4.53 -24.72 6.12
C ARG A 215 -3.17 -24.67 5.44
N GLN A 216 -2.14 -24.39 6.21
CA GLN A 216 -0.76 -24.44 5.75
C GLN A 216 0.14 -25.06 6.81
N THR A 217 1.09 -25.88 6.36
CA THR A 217 2.16 -26.44 7.18
C THR A 217 3.49 -26.12 6.52
N ILE A 218 4.45 -25.61 7.29
CA ILE A 218 5.83 -25.38 6.84
C ILE A 218 6.75 -26.19 7.75
N SER A 219 7.52 -27.09 7.15
CA SER A 219 8.58 -27.84 7.81
C SER A 219 9.92 -27.21 7.46
N HIS A 220 10.63 -26.73 8.47
CA HIS A 220 11.91 -26.05 8.33
C HIS A 220 13.07 -27.04 8.50
N THR A 221 14.24 -26.71 7.95
CA THR A 221 15.43 -27.56 8.03
C THR A 221 16.03 -27.65 9.43
N ASP A 222 15.72 -26.71 10.33
CA ASP A 222 16.08 -26.74 11.75
C ASP A 222 15.22 -27.73 12.57
N GLY A 223 14.26 -28.41 11.93
CA GLY A 223 13.34 -29.36 12.55
C GLY A 223 12.11 -28.71 13.19
N THR A 224 11.95 -27.39 13.09
CA THR A 224 10.73 -26.70 13.52
C THR A 224 9.61 -26.86 12.51
N VAL A 225 8.36 -26.81 12.98
CA VAL A 225 7.17 -26.92 12.13
C VAL A 225 6.19 -25.80 12.47
N THR A 226 5.81 -25.01 11.47
CA THR A 226 4.76 -24.00 11.56
C THR A 226 3.47 -24.58 10.98
N ILE A 227 2.36 -24.48 11.71
CA ILE A 227 1.04 -24.89 11.24
C ILE A 227 0.08 -23.75 11.49
N ILE A 228 -0.62 -23.30 10.44
CA ILE A 228 -1.72 -22.33 10.52
C ILE A 228 -2.98 -22.92 9.88
N SER A 229 -4.15 -22.52 10.35
CA SER A 229 -5.44 -22.95 9.82
C SER A 229 -6.48 -21.86 9.95
N ARG A 230 -7.44 -21.86 9.04
CA ARG A 230 -8.52 -20.87 9.04
C ARG A 230 -9.39 -21.10 10.27
N THR A 231 -9.53 -20.09 11.10
CA THR A 231 -10.36 -20.12 12.30
C THR A 231 -11.84 -19.94 11.89
N LYS A 232 -12.74 -20.07 12.87
CA LYS A 232 -14.18 -19.80 12.65
C LYS A 232 -14.46 -18.37 12.21
N ASP A 233 -13.54 -17.47 12.53
CA ASP A 233 -13.74 -16.05 12.38
C ASP A 233 -13.05 -15.52 11.10
N GLY A 234 -12.50 -16.41 10.28
CA GLY A 234 -11.89 -16.11 8.99
C GLY A 234 -10.38 -15.90 9.04
N SER A 235 -9.80 -15.63 10.22
CA SER A 235 -8.35 -15.44 10.39
C SER A 235 -7.56 -16.72 10.12
N LEU A 236 -6.28 -16.58 9.76
CA LEU A 236 -5.37 -17.71 9.58
C LEU A 236 -4.36 -17.74 10.73
N GLU A 237 -4.60 -18.60 11.71
CA GLU A 237 -3.85 -18.63 12.96
C GLU A 237 -3.32 -20.03 13.26
N GLY A 238 -2.29 -20.12 14.08
CA GLY A 238 -1.78 -21.38 14.57
C GLY A 238 -0.50 -21.24 15.39
N THR A 239 0.42 -22.20 15.25
CA THR A 239 1.58 -22.34 16.15
C THR A 239 2.83 -22.80 15.40
N ARG A 240 4.00 -22.38 15.91
CA ARG A 240 5.28 -23.00 15.57
C ARG A 240 5.73 -23.91 16.71
N ARG A 241 6.22 -25.09 16.35
CA ARG A 241 6.70 -26.11 17.27
C ARG A 241 8.17 -26.42 17.03
N ASP A 242 8.88 -26.73 18.10
CA ASP A 242 10.26 -27.20 18.02
C ASP A 242 10.33 -28.68 17.58
N ARG A 243 11.55 -29.19 17.42
CA ARG A 243 11.83 -30.59 17.04
C ARG A 243 11.28 -31.64 18.02
N HIS A 244 10.90 -31.25 19.24
CA HIS A 244 10.28 -32.11 20.25
C HIS A 244 8.76 -31.92 20.31
N ASN A 245 8.18 -31.25 19.30
CA ASN A 245 6.75 -30.94 19.19
C ASN A 245 6.23 -30.03 20.33
N LYS A 246 7.11 -29.29 21.00
CA LYS A 246 6.71 -28.26 21.97
C LYS A 246 6.35 -26.99 21.23
N VAL A 247 5.18 -26.41 21.54
CA VAL A 247 4.79 -25.10 21.00
C VAL A 247 5.70 -24.01 21.60
N ILE A 248 6.36 -23.25 20.72
CA ILE A 248 7.28 -22.18 21.08
C ILE A 248 6.72 -20.79 20.72
N GLU A 249 5.92 -20.69 19.66
CA GLU A 249 5.38 -19.42 19.18
C GLU A 249 3.93 -19.59 18.72
N ASP A 250 3.13 -18.53 18.91
CA ASP A 250 1.86 -18.33 18.23
C ASP A 250 2.12 -17.68 16.87
N VAL A 251 1.32 -18.03 15.86
CA VAL A 251 1.54 -17.59 14.48
C VAL A 251 0.24 -17.10 13.88
N VAL A 252 0.30 -15.95 13.22
CA VAL A 252 -0.80 -15.37 12.45
C VAL A 252 -0.28 -15.10 11.05
N MET A 253 -1.04 -15.52 10.05
CA MET A 253 -0.80 -15.10 8.68
C MET A 253 -1.55 -13.81 8.43
N VAL A 254 -0.82 -12.85 7.90
CA VAL A 254 -1.33 -11.54 7.54
C VAL A 254 -1.19 -11.43 6.03
N SER A 255 -2.32 -11.58 5.33
CA SER A 255 -2.47 -11.31 3.89
C SER A 255 -3.00 -9.88 3.70
N ASP A 256 -2.84 -9.34 2.49
CA ASP A 256 -3.40 -8.02 2.10
C ASP A 256 -2.85 -6.87 2.96
N TYR A 257 -1.54 -6.93 3.18
CA TYR A 257 -0.84 -5.98 4.02
C TYR A 257 -0.51 -4.72 3.20
N PRO A 258 -0.99 -3.52 3.55
CA PRO A 258 -0.76 -2.31 2.75
C PRO A 258 0.69 -1.78 2.83
N MET A 259 1.63 -2.57 3.38
CA MET A 259 3.03 -2.20 3.49
C MET A 259 3.87 -3.00 2.52
N HIS A 260 4.66 -2.30 1.72
CA HIS A 260 5.65 -2.91 0.84
C HIS A 260 6.63 -3.73 1.65
N LYS A 261 6.92 -4.93 1.15
CA LYS A 261 8.00 -5.77 1.65
C LYS A 261 9.31 -4.97 1.59
N PRO A 262 10.04 -4.79 2.71
CA PRO A 262 11.28 -4.03 2.70
C PRO A 262 12.25 -4.58 1.64
N GLY A 263 12.57 -3.73 0.65
CA GLY A 263 13.46 -4.08 -0.47
C GLY A 263 12.83 -4.93 -1.59
N SER A 264 11.50 -4.91 -1.74
CA SER A 264 10.78 -5.63 -2.79
C SER A 264 9.62 -4.79 -3.33
N ASP A 265 9.44 -4.83 -4.66
CA ASP A 265 8.34 -4.15 -5.36
C ASP A 265 7.03 -4.95 -5.35
N ASP A 266 7.04 -6.17 -4.78
CA ASP A 266 5.86 -7.05 -4.66
C ASP A 266 4.81 -6.47 -3.68
N PRO A 267 3.66 -5.99 -4.15
CA PRO A 267 2.61 -5.41 -3.31
C PRO A 267 1.77 -6.47 -2.56
N ASP A 268 1.85 -7.74 -2.95
CA ASP A 268 0.98 -8.82 -2.45
C ASP A 268 1.70 -9.80 -1.51
N ALA A 269 2.85 -9.38 -0.96
CA ALA A 269 3.67 -10.23 -0.11
C ALA A 269 2.90 -10.65 1.16
N GLU A 270 2.62 -11.94 1.31
CA GLU A 270 2.06 -12.51 2.54
C GLU A 270 3.12 -12.56 3.65
N TYR A 271 2.74 -12.29 4.90
CA TYR A 271 3.62 -12.40 6.05
C TYR A 271 3.11 -13.42 7.06
N LEU A 272 4.04 -14.14 7.67
CA LEU A 272 3.79 -14.87 8.91
C LEU A 272 4.38 -14.08 10.07
N VAL A 273 3.51 -13.64 10.98
CA VAL A 273 3.91 -12.97 12.21
C VAL A 273 3.91 -13.98 13.35
N PHE A 274 5.01 -14.03 14.09
CA PHE A 274 5.26 -14.95 15.18
C PHE A 274 5.35 -14.19 16.50
N ARG A 275 4.72 -14.73 17.53
CA ARG A 275 4.81 -14.25 18.91
C ARG A 275 5.41 -15.34 19.78
N ASN A 276 6.56 -15.07 20.38
CA ASN A 276 7.21 -15.97 21.32
C ASN A 276 6.37 -16.08 22.61
N ARG A 277 6.03 -17.31 23.01
CA ARG A 277 5.19 -17.55 24.19
C ARG A 277 5.90 -17.33 25.52
N LYS A 278 7.23 -17.29 25.54
CA LYS A 278 8.04 -17.15 26.75
C LYS A 278 8.14 -15.69 27.19
N ASP A 279 8.38 -14.79 26.25
CA ASP A 279 8.73 -13.38 26.50
C ASP A 279 7.83 -12.40 25.73
N GLY A 280 7.01 -12.88 24.79
CA GLY A 280 6.14 -12.05 23.96
C GLY A 280 6.84 -11.38 22.78
N GLU A 281 8.12 -11.68 22.53
CA GLU A 281 8.87 -11.10 21.42
C GLU A 281 8.20 -11.40 20.07
N MET A 282 8.15 -10.38 19.21
CA MET A 282 7.50 -10.44 17.91
C MET A 282 8.56 -10.49 16.80
N ARG A 283 8.33 -11.33 15.80
CA ARG A 283 9.10 -11.37 14.57
C ARG A 283 8.20 -11.71 13.39
N ALA A 284 8.64 -11.40 12.17
CA ALA A 284 7.91 -11.76 10.96
C ALA A 284 8.79 -12.57 10.01
N VAL A 285 8.14 -13.21 9.05
CA VAL A 285 8.77 -13.85 7.91
C VAL A 285 7.96 -13.46 6.69
N ALA A 286 8.60 -12.83 5.70
CA ALA A 286 7.97 -12.64 4.40
C ALA A 286 7.91 -13.99 3.69
N MET A 287 6.72 -14.35 3.24
CA MET A 287 6.53 -15.50 2.39
C MET A 287 7.22 -15.21 1.04
N PRO A 288 7.94 -16.19 0.49
CA PRO A 288 8.49 -16.05 -0.85
C PRO A 288 7.36 -16.00 -1.91
N SER A 289 7.66 -15.36 -3.04
CA SER A 289 6.86 -15.38 -4.27
C SER A 289 6.59 -16.82 -4.75
N ASP A 290 5.63 -16.98 -5.67
CA ASP A 290 5.27 -18.32 -6.17
C ASP A 290 6.50 -19.04 -6.76
N ILE A 291 6.92 -20.11 -6.07
CA ILE A 291 8.11 -20.89 -6.40
C ILE A 291 8.03 -21.51 -7.80
N LYS A 292 6.83 -21.62 -8.39
CA LYS A 292 6.64 -22.00 -9.80
C LYS A 292 7.43 -21.10 -10.75
N TYR A 293 7.63 -19.83 -10.38
CA TYR A 293 8.29 -18.82 -11.20
C TYR A 293 9.67 -18.42 -10.69
N ASP A 294 9.95 -18.57 -9.39
CA ASP A 294 11.26 -18.29 -8.80
C ASP A 294 11.73 -19.44 -7.91
N ARG A 295 12.70 -20.24 -8.40
CA ARG A 295 13.29 -21.36 -7.64
C ARG A 295 14.29 -20.90 -6.58
N SER A 296 14.74 -19.65 -6.61
CA SER A 296 15.62 -19.05 -5.60
C SER A 296 14.86 -18.47 -4.41
N ALA A 297 13.53 -18.51 -4.48
CA ALA A 297 12.60 -18.21 -3.40
C ALA A 297 13.02 -18.84 -2.07
N HIS A 298 13.09 -18.01 -1.05
CA HIS A 298 13.38 -18.40 0.33
C HIS A 298 12.58 -17.53 1.29
N PHE A 299 12.31 -18.09 2.48
CA PHE A 299 11.72 -17.33 3.57
C PHE A 299 12.68 -16.24 4.02
N GLN A 300 12.19 -15.00 4.09
CA GLN A 300 13.01 -13.87 4.52
C GLN A 300 12.66 -13.48 5.96
N PRO A 301 13.56 -13.68 6.94
CA PRO A 301 13.34 -13.25 8.30
C PRO A 301 13.25 -11.73 8.41
N LEU A 302 12.30 -11.25 9.21
CA LEU A 302 12.05 -9.84 9.48
C LEU A 302 11.82 -9.64 10.99
N SER A 303 12.13 -8.45 11.48
CA SER A 303 11.63 -7.98 12.77
C SER A 303 10.25 -7.33 12.57
N TYR A 304 9.39 -7.40 13.58
CA TYR A 304 8.07 -6.78 13.54
C TYR A 304 7.75 -6.08 14.85
N ASP A 305 7.40 -4.80 14.76
CA ASP A 305 6.86 -4.03 15.87
C ASP A 305 5.38 -3.77 15.61
N ALA A 306 4.51 -4.45 16.38
CA ALA A 306 3.06 -4.32 16.24
C ALA A 306 2.49 -3.01 16.82
N ASN A 307 3.24 -2.30 17.67
CA ASN A 307 2.82 -1.02 18.19
C ASN A 307 3.12 0.12 17.22
N LEU A 308 4.22 0.03 16.50
CA LEU A 308 4.58 0.95 15.42
C LEU A 308 4.02 0.54 14.06
N GLY A 309 3.53 -0.70 13.91
CA GLY A 309 3.13 -1.22 12.61
C GLY A 309 4.31 -1.27 11.63
N THR A 310 5.49 -1.68 12.09
CA THR A 310 6.74 -1.57 11.33
C THR A 310 7.37 -2.94 11.11
N LEU A 311 7.73 -3.23 9.86
CA LEU A 311 8.56 -4.36 9.46
C LEU A 311 9.99 -3.89 9.22
N SER A 312 10.97 -4.59 9.78
CA SER A 312 12.38 -4.25 9.61
C SER A 312 13.17 -5.42 9.03
N LEU A 313 13.98 -5.11 8.02
CA LEU A 313 14.94 -6.01 7.41
C LEU A 313 16.36 -5.49 7.66
N VAL A 314 17.20 -6.32 8.25
CA VAL A 314 18.63 -6.02 8.39
C VAL A 314 19.36 -6.54 7.16
N SER A 315 20.18 -5.70 6.53
CA SER A 315 21.07 -6.09 5.43
C SER A 315 21.99 -7.25 5.84
N LYS A 316 22.42 -8.07 4.87
CA LYS A 316 23.30 -9.24 5.12
C LYS A 316 24.59 -8.88 5.87
N GLU A 317 25.10 -7.67 5.65
CA GLU A 317 26.32 -7.16 6.28
C GLU A 317 26.07 -6.49 7.65
N GLY A 318 24.80 -6.31 8.04
CA GLY A 318 24.41 -5.62 9.27
C GLY A 318 24.69 -4.12 9.26
N ASN A 319 24.94 -3.53 8.10
CA ASN A 319 25.34 -2.13 7.95
C ASN A 319 24.15 -1.18 7.74
N THR A 320 23.02 -1.70 7.29
CA THR A 320 21.77 -0.97 7.10
C THR A 320 20.57 -1.76 7.60
N ILE A 321 19.56 -1.04 8.09
CA ILE A 321 18.23 -1.54 8.43
C ILE A 321 17.24 -0.84 7.50
N LEU A 322 16.45 -1.62 6.78
CA LEU A 322 15.31 -1.14 6.00
C LEU A 322 14.07 -1.33 6.84
N GLU A 323 13.38 -0.25 7.16
CA GLU A 323 12.16 -0.24 7.95
C GLU A 323 11.02 0.22 7.03
N SER A 324 9.93 -0.53 7.01
CA SER A 324 8.71 -0.17 6.30
C SER A 324 7.63 -0.03 7.35
N SER A 325 6.88 1.07 7.33
CA SER A 325 5.63 1.29 8.05
C SER A 325 4.53 1.65 7.06
N GLN A 326 3.30 1.79 7.54
CA GLN A 326 2.21 2.33 6.72
C GLN A 326 2.58 3.77 6.32
N GLY A 327 2.74 4.02 5.02
CA GLY A 327 3.01 5.35 4.48
C GLY A 327 4.48 5.79 4.39
N ARG A 328 5.41 5.14 5.10
CA ARG A 328 6.83 5.54 5.12
C ARG A 328 7.77 4.35 5.03
N THR A 329 8.85 4.52 4.26
CA THR A 329 9.99 3.60 4.23
C THR A 329 11.25 4.32 4.65
N ASP A 330 11.98 3.74 5.59
CA ASP A 330 13.21 4.28 6.15
C ASP A 330 14.40 3.36 5.87
N VAL A 331 15.54 3.97 5.55
CA VAL A 331 16.85 3.33 5.49
C VAL A 331 17.70 3.91 6.60
N ARG A 332 17.99 3.10 7.61
CA ARG A 332 18.87 3.47 8.72
C ARG A 332 20.26 2.90 8.48
N ALA A 333 21.25 3.78 8.36
CA ALA A 333 22.65 3.40 8.28
C ALA A 333 23.25 3.12 9.67
N LYS A 334 24.31 2.32 9.71
CA LYS A 334 25.04 1.96 10.95
C LYS A 334 25.55 3.14 11.75
N ASN A 335 25.84 4.26 11.10
CA ASN A 335 26.25 5.51 11.77
C ASN A 335 25.08 6.27 12.41
N GLY A 336 23.84 5.75 12.33
CA GLY A 336 22.65 6.35 12.92
C GLY A 336 21.90 7.32 12.01
N VAL A 337 22.42 7.61 10.81
CA VAL A 337 21.71 8.43 9.82
C VAL A 337 20.50 7.67 9.30
N VAL A 338 19.36 8.35 9.21
CA VAL A 338 18.13 7.81 8.62
C VAL A 338 17.77 8.60 7.37
N ILE A 339 17.40 7.88 6.32
CA ILE A 339 16.85 8.44 5.09
C ILE A 339 15.43 7.87 4.97
N GLY A 340 14.42 8.72 4.94
CA GLY A 340 13.03 8.32 4.80
C GLY A 340 12.42 8.80 3.50
N SER A 341 11.50 8.01 2.96
CA SER A 341 10.59 8.43 1.89
C SER A 341 9.17 8.11 2.32
N THR A 342 8.28 9.09 2.16
CA THR A 342 6.84 8.89 2.30
C THR A 342 6.24 8.40 0.98
N VAL A 343 5.05 7.85 1.05
CA VAL A 343 4.23 7.44 -0.12
C VAL A 343 3.75 8.63 -0.94
N SER A 344 3.66 9.82 -0.35
CA SER A 344 3.36 11.08 -1.05
C SER A 344 4.60 11.73 -1.68
N GLY A 345 5.77 11.08 -1.58
CA GLY A 345 7.00 11.46 -2.27
C GLY A 345 7.86 12.48 -1.54
N GLU A 346 7.57 12.78 -0.27
CA GLU A 346 8.48 13.56 0.58
C GLU A 346 9.74 12.74 0.91
N MET A 347 10.89 13.38 0.79
CA MET A 347 12.16 12.84 1.28
C MET A 347 12.53 13.48 2.61
N SER A 348 13.05 12.69 3.52
CA SER A 348 13.44 13.16 4.85
C SER A 348 14.75 12.54 5.31
N PHE A 349 15.46 13.25 6.18
CA PHE A 349 16.77 12.86 6.69
C PHE A 349 16.84 13.17 8.18
N SER A 350 17.48 12.29 8.95
CA SER A 350 17.85 12.59 10.34
C SER A 350 19.27 12.14 10.64
N TRP A 351 19.92 12.90 11.52
CA TRP A 351 21.30 12.67 11.95
C TRP A 351 21.33 12.46 13.47
N PRO A 352 22.26 11.61 13.95
CA PRO A 352 22.46 11.44 15.39
C PRO A 352 22.93 12.76 16.03
N ALA A 353 22.71 12.88 17.35
CA ALA A 353 23.19 14.03 18.11
C ALA A 353 24.73 14.14 18.01
N GLY A 354 25.22 15.36 17.77
CA GLY A 354 26.66 15.63 17.65
C GLY A 354 27.28 15.31 16.27
N ASP A 355 26.46 15.01 15.26
CA ASP A 355 26.93 14.85 13.88
C ASP A 355 27.55 16.16 13.32
N SER A 356 28.61 16.01 12.51
CA SER A 356 29.40 17.12 11.97
C SER A 356 28.67 18.00 10.95
N SER A 357 27.52 17.56 10.43
CA SER A 357 26.71 18.35 9.48
C SER A 357 26.09 19.60 10.10
N GLY A 358 26.00 19.68 11.43
CA GLY A 358 25.27 20.75 12.13
C GLY A 358 23.74 20.61 12.05
N LYS A 359 23.24 19.52 11.45
CA LYS A 359 21.80 19.26 11.22
C LYS A 359 21.29 18.16 12.14
N LYS A 360 20.03 18.25 12.57
CA LYS A 360 19.29 17.17 13.26
C LYS A 360 18.32 16.47 12.33
N ALA A 361 17.59 17.25 11.51
CA ALA A 361 16.68 16.72 10.52
C ALA A 361 16.51 17.66 9.34
N VAL A 362 16.15 17.10 8.18
CA VAL A 362 15.77 17.83 6.97
C VAL A 362 14.56 17.14 6.36
N ILE A 363 13.60 17.92 5.87
CA ILE A 363 12.46 17.43 5.10
C ILE A 363 12.38 18.20 3.78
N ILE A 364 12.09 17.49 2.68
CA ILE A 364 11.99 18.04 1.33
C ILE A 364 10.73 17.46 0.68
N ARG A 365 9.80 18.33 0.29
CA ARG A 365 8.56 17.97 -0.39
C ARG A 365 8.72 17.98 -1.91
N PRO A 366 7.82 17.30 -2.66
CA PRO A 366 7.85 17.31 -4.13
C PRO A 366 7.75 18.70 -4.78
N ASP A 367 7.10 19.65 -4.09
CA ASP A 367 6.99 21.07 -4.49
C ASP A 367 8.28 21.88 -4.21
N LEU A 368 9.35 21.21 -3.77
CA LEU A 368 10.65 21.76 -3.36
C LEU A 368 10.59 22.66 -2.12
N CYS A 369 9.46 22.68 -1.42
CA CYS A 369 9.36 23.30 -0.10
C CYS A 369 9.92 22.34 0.96
N GLY A 370 10.43 22.90 2.05
CA GLY A 370 11.05 22.09 3.08
C GLY A 370 11.44 22.86 4.33
N ALA A 371 12.04 22.13 5.25
CA ALA A 371 12.55 22.67 6.50
C ALA A 371 13.78 21.88 6.98
N GLN A 372 14.58 22.52 7.82
CA GLN A 372 15.75 21.96 8.49
C GLN A 372 15.69 22.27 9.98
N LEU A 373 15.90 21.25 10.82
CA LEU A 373 16.13 21.41 12.26
C LEU A 373 17.63 21.39 12.52
N ASN A 374 18.15 22.48 13.09
CA ASN A 374 19.57 22.66 13.40
C ASN A 374 19.94 22.02 14.75
N GLN A 375 21.23 21.75 14.95
CA GLN A 375 21.74 21.19 16.22
C GLN A 375 21.52 22.12 17.44
N ASP A 376 21.35 23.42 17.21
CA ASP A 376 21.08 24.42 18.24
C ASP A 376 19.59 24.64 18.56
N ASP A 377 18.73 23.75 18.07
CA ASP A 377 17.27 23.81 18.21
C ASP A 377 16.64 25.04 17.53
N THR A 378 17.19 25.46 16.40
CA THR A 378 16.56 26.44 15.50
C THR A 378 16.06 25.77 14.22
N VAL A 379 15.10 26.40 13.55
CA VAL A 379 14.48 25.90 12.32
C VAL A 379 14.75 26.86 11.17
N ASP A 380 15.19 26.30 10.04
CA ASP A 380 15.21 27.00 8.76
C ASP A 380 14.06 26.46 7.89
N ARG A 381 13.28 27.34 7.25
CA ARG A 381 12.17 26.96 6.38
C ARG A 381 12.27 27.66 5.03
N TRP A 382 11.92 26.93 3.98
CA TRP A 382 11.90 27.47 2.61
C TRP A 382 10.68 26.97 1.83
N CYS A 383 10.03 27.89 1.12
CA CYS A 383 9.01 27.55 0.13
C CYS A 383 8.82 28.73 -0.84
N ARG A 384 9.12 28.51 -2.13
CA ARG A 384 9.08 29.60 -3.12
C ARG A 384 7.66 30.10 -3.39
N GLU A 385 6.68 29.20 -3.43
CA GLU A 385 5.31 29.53 -3.84
C GLU A 385 4.58 30.42 -2.83
N ILE A 386 4.93 30.33 -1.54
CA ILE A 386 4.31 31.09 -0.45
C ILE A 386 5.30 32.08 0.22
N GLU A 387 6.43 32.34 -0.44
CA GLU A 387 7.51 33.23 0.04
C GLU A 387 8.04 32.91 1.46
N ASP A 388 8.01 31.64 1.87
CA ASP A 388 8.53 31.21 3.17
C ASP A 388 10.07 31.18 3.15
N LYS A 389 10.70 31.94 4.05
CA LYS A 389 12.16 32.12 4.15
C LYS A 389 12.62 32.36 5.60
N ALA A 390 12.16 31.51 6.52
CA ALA A 390 12.60 31.60 7.91
C ALA A 390 14.04 31.06 8.04
N ILE A 391 14.89 31.79 8.76
CA ILE A 391 16.26 31.38 9.08
C ILE A 391 16.48 31.52 10.58
N ASN A 392 16.98 30.48 11.23
CA ASN A 392 17.17 30.38 12.67
C ASN A 392 15.92 30.72 13.48
N GLU A 393 14.74 30.29 13.01
CA GLU A 393 13.50 30.42 13.74
C GLU A 393 13.60 29.65 15.06
N LYS A 394 13.18 30.29 16.15
CA LYS A 394 13.23 29.66 17.47
C LYS A 394 12.03 28.75 17.64
N LEU A 395 12.26 27.57 18.18
CA LEU A 395 11.16 26.71 18.63
C LEU A 395 10.35 27.41 19.73
N GLU A 396 9.04 27.16 19.72
CA GLU A 396 8.18 27.52 20.83
C GLU A 396 8.67 26.88 22.14
N PRO A 397 8.55 27.54 23.31
CA PRO A 397 9.06 27.01 24.57
C PRO A 397 8.56 25.60 24.92
N THR A 398 7.30 25.32 24.60
CA THR A 398 6.68 24.00 24.81
C THR A 398 7.23 22.94 23.86
N GLU A 399 7.46 23.28 22.60
CA GLU A 399 8.13 22.42 21.61
C GLU A 399 9.53 22.05 22.07
N LYS A 400 10.31 23.06 22.47
CA LYS A 400 11.68 22.87 22.94
C LYS A 400 11.76 22.01 24.19
N ALA A 401 10.84 22.24 25.14
CA ALA A 401 10.75 21.42 26.34
C ALA A 401 10.41 19.97 26.00
N PHE A 402 9.45 19.75 25.10
CA PHE A 402 9.05 18.42 24.65
C PHE A 402 10.20 17.68 23.96
N LEU A 403 10.84 18.31 22.97
CA LEU A 403 11.97 17.73 22.23
C LEU A 403 13.11 17.33 23.17
N LYS A 404 13.39 18.16 24.18
CA LYS A 404 14.42 17.86 25.19
C LYS A 404 14.03 16.69 26.09
N ALA A 405 12.78 16.62 26.53
CA ALA A 405 12.31 15.58 27.43
C ALA A 405 12.24 14.21 26.75
N HIS A 406 12.04 14.18 25.43
CA HIS A 406 11.77 12.97 24.64
C HIS A 406 12.82 12.74 23.54
N ALA A 407 14.04 13.22 23.73
CA ALA A 407 15.11 13.21 22.71
C ALA A 407 15.50 11.79 22.24
N ASP A 408 15.20 10.76 23.02
CA ASP A 408 15.46 9.35 22.74
C ASP A 408 14.35 8.66 21.93
N ILE A 409 13.15 9.25 21.87
CA ILE A 409 12.00 8.65 21.19
C ILE A 409 11.45 9.48 20.03
N VAL A 410 11.64 10.80 20.03
CA VAL A 410 11.08 11.67 18.99
C VAL A 410 11.75 11.41 17.65
N ASP A 411 10.93 11.18 16.63
CA ASP A 411 11.40 11.32 15.25
C ASP A 411 11.52 12.81 14.92
N THR A 412 12.76 13.28 14.79
CA THR A 412 13.05 14.69 14.52
C THR A 412 12.51 15.16 13.17
N ARG A 413 12.19 14.24 12.24
CA ARG A 413 11.59 14.54 10.93
C ARG A 413 10.10 14.83 11.08
N ASP A 414 9.37 14.00 11.83
CA ASP A 414 7.96 14.23 12.15
C ASP A 414 7.80 15.51 12.99
N PHE A 415 8.68 15.72 13.99
CA PHE A 415 8.73 16.97 14.76
C PHE A 415 8.86 18.21 13.86
N LEU A 416 9.79 18.17 12.91
CA LEU A 416 10.06 19.26 11.99
C LEU A 416 8.88 19.53 11.03
N GLU A 417 8.23 18.48 10.53
CA GLU A 417 7.05 18.64 9.67
C GLU A 417 5.85 19.22 10.44
N ILE A 418 5.64 18.83 11.70
CA ILE A 418 4.60 19.42 12.56
C ILE A 418 4.85 20.92 12.74
N HIS A 419 6.09 21.30 13.07
CA HIS A 419 6.49 22.71 13.19
C HIS A 419 6.19 23.47 11.89
N ARG A 420 6.66 22.95 10.75
CA ARG A 420 6.43 23.57 9.43
C ARG A 420 4.94 23.68 9.13
N ARG A 421 4.13 22.67 9.40
CA ARG A 421 2.70 22.67 9.07
C ARG A 421 1.88 23.62 9.92
N LEU A 422 2.18 23.69 11.21
CA LEU A 422 1.44 24.52 12.17
C LEU A 422 2.07 25.91 12.37
N ARG A 423 3.07 26.25 11.55
CA ARG A 423 3.70 27.58 11.49
C ARG A 423 2.65 28.69 11.48
N GLY A 424 2.93 29.77 12.22
CA GLY A 424 2.04 30.93 12.31
C GLY A 424 0.85 30.76 13.26
N ASP A 425 0.65 29.57 13.86
CA ASP A 425 -0.32 29.33 14.92
C ASP A 425 0.38 28.75 16.17
N GLU A 426 1.08 29.61 16.89
CA GLU A 426 1.78 29.26 18.13
C GLU A 426 0.85 28.62 19.18
N SER A 427 -0.44 28.98 19.17
CA SER A 427 -1.41 28.41 20.11
C SER A 427 -1.68 26.94 19.82
N LYS A 428 -1.82 26.58 18.54
CA LYS A 428 -2.03 25.21 18.08
C LYS A 428 -0.81 24.33 18.34
N LEU A 429 0.41 24.84 18.09
CA LEU A 429 1.65 24.16 18.45
C LEU A 429 1.75 23.92 19.96
N ARG A 430 1.55 24.97 20.78
CA ARG A 430 1.60 24.89 22.24
C ARG A 430 0.63 23.84 22.80
N ASN A 431 -0.62 23.88 22.33
CA ASN A 431 -1.67 22.98 22.78
C ASN A 431 -1.39 21.53 22.36
N PHE A 432 -0.94 21.31 21.12
CA PHE A 432 -0.57 19.98 20.64
C PHE A 432 0.52 19.33 21.50
N TYR A 433 1.67 19.99 21.70
CA TYR A 433 2.76 19.39 22.49
C TYR A 433 2.45 19.28 23.98
N SER A 434 1.70 20.26 24.54
CA SER A 434 1.20 20.15 25.91
C SER A 434 0.35 18.89 26.08
N LYS A 435 -0.54 18.61 25.11
CA LYS A 435 -1.43 17.47 25.18
C LYS A 435 -0.72 16.15 24.92
N LEU A 436 0.21 16.14 23.98
CA LEU A 436 1.06 14.99 23.67
C LEU A 436 1.89 14.55 24.90
N SER A 437 2.31 15.50 25.74
CA SER A 437 3.06 15.23 26.97
C SER A 437 2.24 14.49 28.04
N GLU A 438 0.90 14.45 27.93
CA GLU A 438 0.06 13.72 28.88
C GLU A 438 0.19 12.20 28.75
N ILE A 439 0.71 11.70 27.62
CA ILE A 439 0.95 10.26 27.37
C ILE A 439 1.83 9.64 28.46
N ASP A 440 2.80 10.39 28.98
CA ASP A 440 3.69 9.95 30.05
C ASP A 440 2.94 9.50 31.31
N ASN A 441 1.77 10.10 31.54
CA ASN A 441 0.95 9.86 32.72
C ASN A 441 -0.12 8.78 32.52
N VAL A 442 -0.25 8.21 31.32
CA VAL A 442 -1.22 7.14 31.06
C VAL A 442 -0.81 5.88 31.82
N THR A 443 -1.56 5.51 32.85
CA THR A 443 -1.23 4.40 33.77
C THR A 443 -1.47 3.02 33.15
N GLY A 444 -2.31 2.92 32.13
CA GLY A 444 -2.63 1.67 31.46
C GLY A 444 -1.54 1.15 30.52
N LEU A 445 -0.57 1.97 30.10
CA LEU A 445 0.40 1.61 29.07
C LEU A 445 1.77 1.30 29.66
N THR A 446 2.45 0.30 29.09
CA THR A 446 3.89 0.08 29.28
C THR A 446 4.68 1.24 28.67
N GLN A 447 5.94 1.42 29.07
CA GLN A 447 6.78 2.50 28.50
C GLN A 447 6.97 2.35 26.99
N SER A 448 7.11 1.12 26.49
CA SER A 448 7.22 0.86 25.05
C SER A 448 5.96 1.29 24.30
N GLU A 449 4.77 0.98 24.85
CA GLU A 449 3.49 1.41 24.28
C GLU A 449 3.32 2.94 24.32
N LYS A 450 3.76 3.61 25.40
CA LYS A 450 3.76 5.08 25.48
C LYS A 450 4.65 5.70 24.40
N ASN A 451 5.86 5.17 24.25
CA ASN A 451 6.81 5.64 23.25
C ASN A 451 6.27 5.44 21.83
N ALA A 452 5.67 4.28 21.56
CA ALA A 452 5.03 3.99 20.28
C ALA A 452 3.82 4.91 20.03
N LEU A 453 2.94 5.08 21.01
CA LEU A 453 1.79 5.97 20.90
C LEU A 453 2.20 7.41 20.59
N CYS A 454 3.23 7.90 21.26
CA CYS A 454 3.80 9.23 21.01
C CYS A 454 4.30 9.37 19.57
N LYS A 455 5.11 8.41 19.10
CA LYS A 455 5.62 8.38 17.71
C LYS A 455 4.48 8.36 16.69
N ASN A 456 3.49 7.49 16.89
CA ASN A 456 2.38 7.32 15.97
C ASN A 456 1.53 8.59 15.88
N LEU A 457 1.19 9.21 17.02
CA LEU A 457 0.42 10.45 17.04
C LEU A 457 1.17 11.61 16.40
N MET A 458 2.49 11.74 16.63
CA MET A 458 3.32 12.72 15.94
C MET A 458 3.32 12.46 14.44
N HIS A 459 3.53 11.21 14.02
CA HIS A 459 3.57 10.85 12.61
C HIS A 459 2.23 11.12 11.91
N HIS A 460 1.09 10.76 12.52
CA HIS A 460 -0.23 11.09 11.96
C HIS A 460 -0.46 12.60 11.85
N VAL A 461 0.02 13.40 12.80
CA VAL A 461 -0.09 14.86 12.74
C VAL A 461 0.93 15.46 11.77
N ALA A 462 2.07 14.82 11.50
CA ALA A 462 3.03 15.23 10.49
C ALA A 462 2.53 14.89 9.06
N TYR A 463 2.07 13.66 8.88
CA TYR A 463 1.63 13.07 7.61
C TYR A 463 0.25 12.36 7.74
N PRO A 464 -0.87 13.12 7.86
CA PRO A 464 -2.21 12.56 8.01
C PRO A 464 -2.60 11.62 6.89
N ASP A 465 -2.11 11.88 5.67
CA ASP A 465 -2.41 11.08 4.48
C ASP A 465 -1.77 9.68 4.51
N GLU A 466 -0.94 9.39 5.51
CA GLU A 466 -0.33 8.07 5.77
C GLU A 466 -1.15 7.23 6.76
N VAL A 467 -2.21 7.78 7.35
CA VAL A 467 -3.16 7.01 8.16
C VAL A 467 -3.92 6.04 7.26
N VAL A 468 -3.87 4.75 7.59
CA VAL A 468 -4.59 3.70 6.87
C VAL A 468 -5.49 2.88 7.80
N GLN A 469 -6.48 2.20 7.21
CA GLN A 469 -7.43 1.38 7.94
C GLN A 469 -6.88 -0.01 8.30
N GLY A 470 -5.78 -0.43 7.67
CA GLY A 470 -5.28 -1.80 7.74
C GLY A 470 -6.30 -2.79 7.16
N ARG A 471 -6.43 -3.97 7.77
CA ARG A 471 -7.39 -5.00 7.32
C ARG A 471 -8.82 -4.79 7.84
N SER A 472 -9.02 -3.82 8.73
CA SER A 472 -10.35 -3.47 9.22
C SER A 472 -11.08 -2.71 8.10
N PRO A 473 -12.35 -3.05 7.76
CA PRO A 473 -13.18 -2.29 6.82
C PRO A 473 -13.71 -0.99 7.45
N THR A 474 -12.77 -0.18 7.95
CA THR A 474 -12.96 1.04 8.71
C THR A 474 -12.54 2.27 7.90
N CYS A 475 -12.56 2.21 6.56
CA CYS A 475 -12.27 3.33 5.65
C CYS A 475 -12.98 4.62 6.12
N ASN A 476 -14.27 4.51 6.42
CA ASN A 476 -15.15 5.56 6.94
C ASN A 476 -14.74 6.16 8.31
N VAL A 477 -13.97 5.44 9.13
CA VAL A 477 -13.43 5.96 10.40
C VAL A 477 -12.01 6.47 10.22
N ALA A 478 -11.21 5.82 9.39
CA ALA A 478 -9.86 6.25 9.04
C ALA A 478 -9.89 7.63 8.36
N VAL A 479 -10.86 7.92 7.48
CA VAL A 479 -11.03 9.28 6.91
C VAL A 479 -11.28 10.35 7.97
N LEU A 480 -12.03 10.03 9.04
CA LEU A 480 -12.25 10.97 10.16
C LEU A 480 -10.98 11.12 11.02
N GLN A 481 -10.16 10.07 11.11
CA GLN A 481 -8.84 10.13 11.75
C GLN A 481 -7.91 11.08 10.98
N ILE A 482 -7.86 10.96 9.65
CA ILE A 482 -7.10 11.86 8.76
C ILE A 482 -7.56 13.30 8.96
N GLU A 483 -8.87 13.56 8.91
CA GLU A 483 -9.44 14.88 9.11
C GLU A 483 -9.06 15.47 10.48
N MET A 484 -9.21 14.69 11.56
CA MET A 484 -8.86 15.10 12.92
C MET A 484 -7.37 15.41 13.04
N ALA A 485 -6.47 14.54 12.57
CA ALA A 485 -5.03 14.77 12.63
C ALA A 485 -4.59 16.01 11.81
N LYS A 486 -5.29 16.29 10.71
CA LYS A 486 -4.99 17.42 9.82
C LYS A 486 -5.49 18.76 10.36
N GLU A 487 -6.76 18.81 10.75
CA GLU A 487 -7.44 20.06 11.11
C GLU A 487 -7.42 20.33 12.62
N ARG A 488 -7.46 19.28 13.44
CA ARG A 488 -7.70 19.31 14.89
C ARG A 488 -6.69 18.43 15.66
N PRO A 489 -5.37 18.66 15.47
CA PRO A 489 -4.33 17.77 16.01
C PRO A 489 -4.34 17.67 17.54
N THR A 490 -4.73 18.75 18.25
CA THR A 490 -4.86 18.70 19.72
C THR A 490 -6.01 17.80 20.14
N GLU A 491 -7.19 17.98 19.55
CA GLU A 491 -8.37 17.17 19.86
C GLU A 491 -8.21 15.70 19.43
N TYR A 492 -7.45 15.46 18.36
CA TYR A 492 -7.06 14.13 17.94
C TYR A 492 -6.25 13.40 19.03
N VAL A 493 -5.17 14.04 19.53
CA VAL A 493 -4.36 13.50 20.62
C VAL A 493 -5.19 13.33 21.89
N ASP A 494 -6.00 14.34 22.23
CA ASP A 494 -6.90 14.31 23.39
C ASP A 494 -7.82 13.09 23.36
N PHE A 495 -8.51 12.87 22.24
CA PHE A 495 -9.41 11.73 22.09
C PHE A 495 -8.71 10.38 22.32
N VAL A 496 -7.50 10.21 21.76
CA VAL A 496 -6.74 8.96 21.90
C VAL A 496 -6.20 8.77 23.32
N VAL A 497 -5.66 9.82 23.95
CA VAL A 497 -5.15 9.77 25.33
C VAL A 497 -6.27 9.53 26.33
N ASP A 498 -7.41 10.21 26.17
CA ASP A 498 -8.59 10.03 27.02
C ASP A 498 -9.15 8.61 26.90
N ALA A 499 -9.16 8.04 25.69
CA ALA A 499 -9.62 6.66 25.47
C ALA A 499 -8.79 5.63 26.24
N LEU A 500 -7.50 5.90 26.48
CA LEU A 500 -6.55 5.02 27.16
C LEU A 500 -6.33 5.35 28.64
N SER A 501 -6.87 6.48 29.11
CA SER A 501 -6.68 6.93 30.50
C SER A 501 -7.38 5.97 31.47
N ALA A 502 -6.58 5.16 32.15
CA ALA A 502 -7.06 4.07 32.98
C ALA A 502 -7.62 4.59 34.31
N ASP A 503 -8.94 4.71 34.37
CA ASP A 503 -9.76 4.79 35.60
C ASP A 503 -11.18 4.17 35.39
N GLY A 504 -11.47 3.63 34.20
CA GLY A 504 -12.82 3.20 33.83
C GLY A 504 -13.86 4.33 33.83
N LYS A 505 -13.40 5.60 33.84
CA LYS A 505 -14.26 6.77 33.76
C LYS A 505 -14.91 6.82 32.38
N PRO A 506 -16.21 7.16 32.31
CA PRO A 506 -16.85 7.39 31.03
C PRO A 506 -16.23 8.62 30.34
N TYR A 507 -15.87 8.48 29.08
CA TYR A 507 -15.45 9.56 28.21
C TYR A 507 -16.69 10.31 27.70
N LYS A 508 -16.62 11.64 27.65
CA LYS A 508 -17.66 12.48 27.06
C LYS A 508 -17.15 13.03 25.73
N SER A 509 -17.75 12.56 24.65
CA SER A 509 -17.49 13.07 23.30
C SER A 509 -17.95 14.53 23.13
N SER A 510 -17.43 15.20 22.12
CA SER A 510 -17.79 16.58 21.75
C SER A 510 -19.30 16.73 21.47
N GLY A 511 -19.91 15.71 20.84
CA GLY A 511 -21.35 15.65 20.60
C GLY A 511 -22.21 15.36 21.84
N GLY A 512 -21.57 15.20 23.01
CA GLY A 512 -22.22 15.04 24.31
C GLY A 512 -22.53 13.58 24.69
N LYS A 513 -22.23 12.60 23.84
CA LYS A 513 -22.39 11.18 24.17
C LYS A 513 -21.33 10.75 25.18
N THR A 514 -21.77 9.99 26.19
CA THR A 514 -20.89 9.44 27.22
C THR A 514 -20.71 7.93 26.98
N VAL A 515 -19.46 7.48 26.86
CA VAL A 515 -19.11 6.08 26.51
C VAL A 515 -18.03 5.56 27.46
N ARG A 516 -18.08 4.27 27.77
CA ARG A 516 -16.98 3.57 28.45
C ARG A 516 -16.27 2.68 27.43
N PHE A 517 -14.96 2.85 27.29
CA PHE A 517 -14.16 2.05 26.36
C PHE A 517 -13.69 0.74 27.00
N ASP A 518 -13.59 -0.30 26.18
CA ASP A 518 -13.00 -1.58 26.56
C ASP A 518 -11.48 -1.50 26.34
N GLU A 519 -10.75 -1.20 27.41
CA GLU A 519 -9.30 -1.02 27.39
C GLU A 519 -8.55 -2.24 26.83
N ALA A 520 -9.04 -3.47 27.08
CA ALA A 520 -8.43 -4.68 26.55
C ALA A 520 -8.58 -4.77 25.02
N ASN A 521 -9.71 -4.30 24.50
CA ASN A 521 -9.95 -4.23 23.06
C ASN A 521 -9.15 -3.09 22.40
N LEU A 522 -9.02 -1.93 23.06
CA LEU A 522 -8.23 -0.80 22.57
C LEU A 522 -6.74 -1.14 22.46
N LYS A 523 -6.20 -1.88 23.42
CA LYS A 523 -4.78 -2.30 23.44
C LYS A 523 -4.52 -3.60 22.69
N MET A 524 -5.55 -4.24 22.15
CA MET A 524 -5.38 -5.50 21.42
C MET A 524 -4.33 -5.32 20.32
N THR A 525 -3.33 -6.18 20.33
CA THR A 525 -2.30 -6.24 19.28
C THR A 525 -2.93 -6.77 17.99
N ASP A 526 -3.20 -5.86 17.08
CA ASP A 526 -3.57 -6.16 15.70
C ASP A 526 -2.28 -6.23 14.86
N LEU A 527 -2.16 -7.29 14.10
CA LEU A 527 -0.97 -7.65 13.33
C LEU A 527 -1.07 -7.25 11.86
N SER A 528 -2.13 -6.55 11.45
CA SER A 528 -2.35 -6.01 10.08
C SER A 528 -1.53 -4.77 9.74
N GLY A 529 -0.59 -4.38 10.61
CA GLY A 529 0.30 -3.23 10.41
C GLY A 529 -0.29 -1.90 10.85
N ARG A 530 -1.56 -1.89 11.25
CA ARG A 530 -2.17 -0.71 11.87
C ARG A 530 -1.51 -0.43 13.21
N ASP A 531 -0.94 0.76 13.32
CA ASP A 531 -0.21 1.21 14.50
C ASP A 531 -1.13 1.39 15.75
N LEU A 532 -0.55 1.54 16.94
CA LEU A 532 -1.30 1.67 18.20
C LEU A 532 -2.29 2.85 18.23
N ALA A 533 -1.91 4.03 17.73
CA ALA A 533 -2.81 5.20 17.74
C ALA A 533 -4.00 4.97 16.80
N SER A 534 -3.77 4.41 15.61
CA SER A 534 -4.84 4.07 14.67
C SER A 534 -5.78 2.99 15.22
N ARG A 535 -5.24 1.96 15.86
CA ARG A 535 -6.05 0.92 16.54
C ARG A 535 -6.95 1.54 17.60
N VAL A 536 -6.39 2.36 18.48
CA VAL A 536 -7.13 3.00 19.57
C VAL A 536 -8.18 3.96 19.03
N PHE A 537 -7.80 4.86 18.12
CA PHE A 537 -8.70 5.85 17.54
C PHE A 537 -9.89 5.16 16.85
N GLN A 538 -9.63 4.25 15.92
CA GLN A 538 -10.69 3.65 15.11
C GLN A 538 -11.65 2.81 15.97
N THR A 539 -11.11 2.12 16.97
CA THR A 539 -11.93 1.32 17.91
C THR A 539 -12.76 2.18 18.84
N ALA A 540 -12.16 3.22 19.42
CA ALA A 540 -12.85 4.15 20.30
C ALA A 540 -13.94 4.91 19.53
N ALA A 541 -13.65 5.36 18.31
CA ALA A 541 -14.60 6.05 17.44
C ALA A 541 -15.79 5.15 17.08
N LEU A 542 -15.57 3.89 16.69
CA LEU A 542 -16.66 2.94 16.44
C LEU A 542 -17.49 2.69 17.70
N GLN A 543 -16.86 2.65 18.87
CA GLN A 543 -17.58 2.52 20.13
C GLN A 543 -18.52 3.72 20.39
N LEU A 544 -18.21 4.92 19.90
CA LEU A 544 -19.14 6.06 19.94
C LEU A 544 -20.41 5.80 19.15
N ASN A 545 -20.40 5.01 18.08
CA ASN A 545 -21.62 4.64 17.35
C ASN A 545 -22.32 3.43 17.98
N PHE A 546 -21.56 2.40 18.34
CA PHE A 546 -22.13 1.09 18.69
C PHE A 546 -22.37 0.85 20.19
N TYR A 547 -21.93 1.72 21.10
CA TYR A 547 -22.12 1.54 22.55
C TYR A 547 -23.62 1.50 22.94
N PRO A 548 -24.05 0.56 23.82
CA PRO A 548 -23.26 -0.40 24.62
C PRO A 548 -22.96 -1.74 23.94
N GLY A 549 -23.24 -1.90 22.65
CA GLY A 549 -22.75 -3.02 21.85
C GLY A 549 -21.21 -3.05 21.75
N SER A 550 -20.65 -4.08 21.10
CA SER A 550 -19.19 -4.19 20.95
C SER A 550 -18.77 -4.35 19.49
N PHE A 551 -18.11 -3.33 18.96
CA PHE A 551 -17.04 -3.56 17.99
C PHE A 551 -15.85 -4.14 18.74
N ARG A 552 -15.20 -5.16 18.18
CA ARG A 552 -14.03 -5.81 18.74
C ARG A 552 -12.98 -5.93 17.66
N ASN A 553 -11.77 -5.49 17.93
CA ASN A 553 -10.64 -5.85 17.09
C ASN A 553 -10.40 -7.34 17.22
N THR A 554 -9.73 -7.87 16.19
CA THR A 554 -9.18 -9.22 16.18
C THR A 554 -7.68 -9.11 15.91
N VAL A 555 -6.93 -10.14 16.28
CA VAL A 555 -5.46 -10.14 16.15
C VAL A 555 -5.03 -10.00 14.69
N ASP A 556 -5.86 -10.47 13.75
CA ASP A 556 -5.65 -10.36 12.31
C ASP A 556 -6.12 -9.02 11.70
N GLY A 557 -6.65 -8.12 12.52
CA GLY A 557 -7.00 -6.75 12.13
C GLY A 557 -8.34 -6.58 11.44
N THR A 558 -9.18 -7.61 11.28
CA THR A 558 -10.43 -7.51 10.48
C THR A 558 -11.54 -6.72 11.19
N GLY A 559 -11.61 -6.73 12.52
CA GLY A 559 -12.63 -5.99 13.27
C GLY A 559 -14.04 -6.57 13.14
N LYS A 560 -14.73 -6.81 14.25
CA LYS A 560 -16.00 -7.56 14.29
C LYS A 560 -17.03 -6.88 15.15
N TYR A 561 -18.30 -6.97 14.77
CA TYR A 561 -19.37 -6.28 15.48
C TYR A 561 -20.48 -7.23 15.96
N GLY A 562 -21.07 -6.85 17.10
CA GLY A 562 -22.21 -7.52 17.70
C GLY A 562 -21.89 -8.87 18.36
N ARG A 563 -22.92 -9.52 18.93
CA ARG A 563 -22.77 -10.80 19.65
C ARG A 563 -22.36 -11.96 18.73
N ALA A 564 -22.74 -11.88 17.46
CA ALA A 564 -22.43 -12.88 16.45
C ALA A 564 -21.01 -12.74 15.88
N GLN A 565 -20.26 -11.69 16.25
CA GLN A 565 -18.92 -11.40 15.74
C GLN A 565 -18.87 -11.42 14.21
N LYS A 566 -19.85 -10.75 13.58
CA LYS A 566 -19.84 -10.57 12.13
C LYS A 566 -18.69 -9.64 11.75
N GLU A 567 -18.09 -9.89 10.60
CA GLU A 567 -17.16 -8.93 10.00
C GLU A 567 -17.85 -7.58 9.90
N PHE A 568 -17.14 -6.53 10.30
CA PHE A 568 -17.62 -5.18 10.07
C PHE A 568 -17.65 -4.91 8.57
N ASP A 569 -18.60 -4.13 8.06
CA ASP A 569 -18.68 -3.83 6.61
C ASP A 569 -18.65 -2.31 6.36
N GLY A 570 -18.19 -1.55 7.36
CA GLY A 570 -18.18 -0.10 7.35
C GLY A 570 -19.44 0.58 7.90
N LEU A 571 -19.40 1.90 7.93
CA LEU A 571 -20.51 2.79 8.30
C LEU A 571 -21.20 3.31 7.04
N ASN A 572 -22.53 3.48 7.08
CA ASN A 572 -23.22 4.27 6.08
C ASN A 572 -22.96 5.77 6.30
N THR A 573 -23.19 6.61 5.29
CA THR A 573 -22.88 8.05 5.32
C THR A 573 -23.53 8.81 6.47
N LYS A 574 -24.75 8.44 6.89
CA LYS A 574 -25.43 9.06 8.03
C LYS A 574 -24.71 8.76 9.35
N ASP A 575 -24.25 7.52 9.52
CA ASP A 575 -23.47 7.11 10.68
C ASP A 575 -22.07 7.74 10.69
N ILE A 576 -21.49 8.05 9.52
CA ILE A 576 -20.25 8.83 9.41
C ILE A 576 -20.47 10.27 9.88
N ALA A 577 -21.55 10.92 9.42
CA ALA A 577 -21.90 12.28 9.84
C ALA A 577 -22.19 12.37 11.35
N GLU A 578 -22.89 11.38 11.91
CA GLU A 578 -23.11 11.25 13.35
C GLU A 578 -21.78 11.09 14.09
N LEU A 579 -20.91 10.19 13.65
CA LEU A 579 -19.61 9.98 14.27
C LEU A 579 -18.75 11.24 14.23
N ARG A 580 -18.70 11.92 13.07
CA ARG A 580 -17.99 13.20 12.92
C ARG A 580 -18.52 14.25 13.90
N TYR A 581 -19.83 14.35 14.09
CA TYR A 581 -20.42 15.24 15.11
C TYR A 581 -20.00 14.83 16.53
N GLN A 582 -19.98 13.53 16.85
CA GLN A 582 -19.52 13.09 18.17
C GLN A 582 -18.04 13.44 18.40
N LEU A 583 -17.19 13.33 17.38
CA LEU A 583 -15.77 13.68 17.48
C LEU A 583 -15.52 15.20 17.54
N THR A 584 -16.21 15.98 16.71
CA THR A 584 -15.86 17.39 16.45
C THR A 584 -16.87 18.41 17.00
N GLY A 585 -18.11 17.99 17.29
CA GLY A 585 -19.25 18.88 17.57
C GLY A 585 -19.81 19.59 16.34
N GLU A 586 -19.25 19.40 15.15
CA GLU A 586 -19.71 20.04 13.91
C GLU A 586 -20.78 19.20 13.21
N GLU A 587 -21.90 19.85 12.83
CA GLU A 587 -22.94 19.19 12.05
C GLU A 587 -22.58 19.12 10.57
N THR A 588 -22.79 17.93 9.98
CA THR A 588 -22.68 17.70 8.54
C THR A 588 -23.91 16.95 8.04
N GLY A 589 -24.31 17.25 6.81
CA GLY A 589 -25.38 16.57 6.07
C GLY A 589 -24.81 15.80 4.89
N GLU A 590 -25.58 14.81 4.43
CA GLU A 590 -25.30 14.10 3.18
C GLU A 590 -25.70 14.98 2.01
N CYS A 591 -24.76 15.36 1.16
CA CYS A 591 -25.01 16.15 -0.04
C CYS A 591 -24.92 15.28 -1.28
N TRP A 592 -25.99 15.24 -2.06
CA TRP A 592 -26.01 14.63 -3.38
C TRP A 592 -25.47 15.61 -4.41
N ILE A 593 -24.58 15.12 -5.25
CA ILE A 593 -23.88 15.88 -6.29
C ILE A 593 -24.31 15.31 -7.63
N SER A 594 -25.04 16.09 -8.44
CA SER A 594 -25.61 15.61 -9.70
C SER A 594 -24.79 16.00 -10.94
N SER A 595 -23.74 16.80 -10.77
CA SER A 595 -22.86 17.24 -11.86
C SER A 595 -21.47 17.62 -11.34
N ALA A 596 -20.49 17.66 -12.24
CA ALA A 596 -19.16 18.19 -11.93
C ALA A 596 -19.23 19.65 -11.45
N ASP A 597 -20.12 20.48 -12.02
CA ASP A 597 -20.35 21.86 -11.58
C ASP A 597 -20.86 21.93 -10.13
N ASP A 598 -21.79 21.05 -9.73
CA ASP A 598 -22.28 21.02 -8.36
C ASP A 598 -21.22 20.50 -7.40
N PHE A 599 -20.36 19.59 -7.87
CA PHE A 599 -19.19 19.15 -7.12
C PHE A 599 -18.26 20.33 -6.84
N GLU A 600 -17.93 21.13 -7.86
CA GLU A 600 -17.10 22.31 -7.68
C GLU A 600 -17.71 23.32 -6.71
N LYS A 601 -19.02 23.57 -6.82
CA LYS A 601 -19.74 24.46 -5.89
C LYS A 601 -19.74 23.91 -4.46
N ALA A 602 -19.87 22.59 -4.28
CA ALA A 602 -19.76 21.94 -2.97
C ALA A 602 -18.37 22.16 -2.35
N LEU A 603 -17.31 21.99 -3.13
CA LEU A 603 -15.93 22.19 -2.65
C LEU A 603 -15.67 23.66 -2.28
N GLN A 604 -16.21 24.61 -3.05
CA GLN A 604 -16.18 26.03 -2.70
C GLN A 604 -16.97 26.33 -1.42
N ALA A 605 -18.16 25.76 -1.27
CA ALA A 605 -19.02 25.93 -0.10
C ALA A 605 -18.37 25.42 1.20
N ASN A 606 -17.54 24.38 1.10
CA ASN A 606 -16.79 23.85 2.24
C ASN A 606 -15.61 24.74 2.69
N GLY A 607 -15.34 25.84 1.98
CA GLY A 607 -14.28 26.80 2.33
C GLY A 607 -12.87 26.22 2.21
N GLY A 608 -12.67 25.20 1.35
CA GLY A 608 -11.37 24.57 1.12
C GLY A 608 -10.89 23.61 2.22
N LYS A 609 -11.72 23.30 3.22
CA LYS A 609 -11.43 22.25 4.20
C LYS A 609 -11.46 20.86 3.55
N PRO A 610 -10.81 19.85 4.14
CA PRO A 610 -10.96 18.47 3.71
C PRO A 610 -12.43 18.04 3.68
N VAL A 611 -12.79 17.21 2.71
CA VAL A 611 -14.17 16.73 2.49
C VAL A 611 -14.19 15.22 2.44
N VAL A 612 -15.10 14.60 3.18
CA VAL A 612 -15.32 13.15 3.08
C VAL A 612 -16.22 12.85 1.88
N ILE A 613 -15.75 11.96 1.02
CA ILE A 613 -16.41 11.58 -0.24
C ILE A 613 -16.58 10.07 -0.31
N ARG A 614 -17.73 9.66 -0.85
CA ARG A 614 -17.99 8.25 -1.18
C ARG A 614 -17.64 8.00 -2.65
N VAL A 615 -16.87 6.96 -2.92
CA VAL A 615 -16.31 6.63 -4.24
C VAL A 615 -16.50 5.16 -4.58
N ASN A 616 -16.53 4.83 -5.87
CA ASN A 616 -16.57 3.44 -6.32
C ASN A 616 -15.16 2.84 -6.28
N GLY A 617 -14.89 2.10 -5.21
CA GLY A 617 -13.63 1.41 -4.97
C GLY A 617 -13.33 0.27 -5.95
N ASP A 618 -14.34 -0.31 -6.61
CA ASP A 618 -14.18 -1.42 -7.57
C ASP A 618 -13.87 -0.92 -8.99
N GLN A 619 -13.80 0.39 -9.19
CA GLN A 619 -13.52 1.02 -10.48
C GLN A 619 -12.20 1.79 -10.44
N PRO A 620 -11.53 1.94 -11.59
CA PRO A 620 -10.42 2.88 -11.69
C PRO A 620 -10.82 4.26 -11.18
N PRO A 621 -9.92 4.98 -10.47
CA PRO A 621 -8.50 4.65 -10.24
C PRO A 621 -8.22 3.84 -8.96
N PHE A 622 -9.26 3.40 -8.25
CA PHE A 622 -9.13 2.72 -6.94
C PHE A 622 -8.97 1.20 -7.05
N THR A 623 -9.34 0.60 -8.18
CA THR A 623 -9.02 -0.79 -8.53
C THR A 623 -8.71 -0.84 -10.03
N ARG A 624 -7.67 -1.56 -10.43
CA ARG A 624 -7.33 -1.72 -11.86
C ARG A 624 -8.40 -2.57 -12.55
N GLU A 625 -8.65 -2.32 -13.84
CA GLU A 625 -9.67 -3.07 -14.57
C GLU A 625 -9.42 -4.59 -14.61
N GLU A 626 -8.15 -4.96 -14.64
CA GLU A 626 -7.68 -6.35 -14.62
C GLU A 626 -7.96 -7.09 -13.30
N ASP A 627 -8.14 -6.34 -12.19
CA ASP A 627 -8.33 -6.89 -10.84
C ASP A 627 -9.82 -6.97 -10.44
N LYS A 628 -10.73 -6.52 -11.32
CA LYS A 628 -12.18 -6.46 -11.06
C LYS A 628 -12.82 -7.84 -10.81
N SER A 629 -12.25 -8.93 -11.34
CA SER A 629 -12.85 -10.26 -11.23
C SER A 629 -12.77 -10.87 -9.83
N ASP A 630 -11.82 -10.39 -9.01
CA ASP A 630 -11.41 -11.08 -7.79
C ASP A 630 -12.04 -10.47 -6.53
N ARG A 631 -12.54 -9.22 -6.61
CA ARG A 631 -13.25 -8.54 -5.52
C ARG A 631 -14.75 -8.72 -5.63
N LYS A 632 -15.34 -9.53 -4.74
CA LYS A 632 -16.79 -9.62 -4.53
C LYS A 632 -17.18 -8.80 -3.29
N GLY A 633 -17.46 -7.52 -3.49
CA GLY A 633 -17.88 -6.55 -2.46
C GLY A 633 -18.72 -5.42 -3.06
N SER A 634 -19.32 -4.57 -2.24
CA SER A 634 -20.33 -3.57 -2.68
C SER A 634 -19.80 -2.34 -3.44
N GLY A 635 -18.57 -2.34 -3.96
CA GLY A 635 -17.92 -1.20 -4.60
C GLY A 635 -17.77 0.07 -3.77
N SER A 636 -18.30 0.12 -2.53
CA SER A 636 -18.43 1.35 -1.76
C SER A 636 -17.24 1.63 -0.88
N HIS A 637 -16.47 2.64 -1.23
CA HIS A 637 -15.32 3.12 -0.48
C HIS A 637 -15.47 4.60 -0.07
N VAL A 638 -14.71 5.02 0.93
CA VAL A 638 -14.74 6.39 1.46
C VAL A 638 -13.32 6.94 1.53
N VAL A 639 -13.13 8.14 0.99
CA VAL A 639 -11.85 8.83 0.88
C VAL A 639 -11.96 10.28 1.37
N VAL A 640 -10.83 10.95 1.58
CA VAL A 640 -10.78 12.38 1.92
C VAL A 640 -10.28 13.18 0.72
N LEU A 641 -11.07 14.13 0.22
CA LEU A 641 -10.57 15.17 -0.68
C LEU A 641 -9.82 16.22 0.14
N ASN A 642 -8.53 16.38 -0.13
CA ASN A 642 -7.64 17.25 0.62
C ASN A 642 -7.56 18.66 0.08
N SER A 643 -7.51 18.80 -1.23
CA SER A 643 -7.36 20.08 -1.91
C SER A 643 -7.79 19.98 -3.36
N VAL A 644 -8.09 21.15 -3.93
CA VAL A 644 -8.32 21.35 -5.36
C VAL A 644 -7.23 22.26 -5.87
N GLU A 645 -6.44 21.78 -6.82
CA GLU A 645 -5.43 22.57 -7.50
C GLU A 645 -6.06 23.39 -8.64
N SER A 646 -5.69 24.67 -8.71
CA SER A 646 -6.11 25.54 -9.81
C SER A 646 -5.51 25.07 -11.13
N GLY A 647 -6.32 24.92 -12.17
CA GLY A 647 -5.87 24.48 -13.49
C GLY A 647 -7.03 24.13 -14.42
N THR A 648 -6.70 23.73 -15.65
CA THR A 648 -7.68 23.21 -16.62
C THR A 648 -7.09 21.96 -17.29
N PRO A 649 -7.57 20.75 -16.94
CA PRO A 649 -8.60 20.47 -15.93
C PRO A 649 -8.11 20.75 -14.50
N LYS A 650 -9.04 21.07 -13.58
CA LYS A 650 -8.73 21.15 -12.15
C LYS A 650 -8.36 19.76 -11.65
N LYS A 651 -7.32 19.71 -10.80
CA LYS A 651 -6.89 18.46 -10.17
C LYS A 651 -7.31 18.44 -8.71
N VAL A 652 -7.67 17.27 -8.21
CA VAL A 652 -8.02 17.02 -6.81
C VAL A 652 -7.00 16.09 -6.21
N LYS A 653 -6.61 16.35 -4.96
CA LYS A 653 -5.76 15.47 -4.16
C LYS A 653 -6.62 14.70 -3.17
N ILE A 654 -6.43 13.39 -3.10
CA ILE A 654 -7.24 12.50 -2.27
C ILE A 654 -6.32 11.71 -1.33
N SER A 655 -6.72 11.56 -0.06
CA SER A 655 -6.17 10.56 0.84
C SER A 655 -7.00 9.28 0.77
N ASN A 656 -6.36 8.17 0.39
CA ASN A 656 -7.00 6.86 0.36
C ASN A 656 -6.63 6.04 1.61
N PRO A 657 -7.57 5.74 2.53
CA PRO A 657 -7.28 5.00 3.75
C PRO A 657 -6.96 3.51 3.52
N TRP A 658 -7.06 2.99 2.29
CA TRP A 658 -6.51 1.67 1.94
C TRP A 658 -4.98 1.62 1.98
N GLY A 659 -4.32 2.77 1.87
CA GLY A 659 -2.87 2.82 1.77
C GLY A 659 -2.37 2.84 0.33
N PRO A 660 -1.04 2.72 0.12
CA PRO A 660 -0.40 2.92 -1.17
C PRO A 660 -0.60 1.75 -2.15
N SER A 661 -1.08 0.59 -1.70
CA SER A 661 -1.09 -0.66 -2.48
C SER A 661 -2.31 -0.87 -3.39
N ASP A 662 -3.38 -0.09 -3.24
CA ASP A 662 -4.61 -0.30 -4.02
C ASP A 662 -4.84 0.74 -5.13
N SER A 663 -4.04 1.80 -5.17
CA SER A 663 -4.09 2.79 -6.24
C SER A 663 -2.86 2.66 -7.12
N SER A 664 -2.98 2.94 -8.43
CA SER A 664 -1.83 2.99 -9.32
C SER A 664 -0.79 4.08 -8.98
N GLU A 665 -1.05 4.93 -7.96
CA GLU A 665 -0.24 6.12 -7.64
C GLU A 665 0.02 6.35 -6.12
N GLY A 666 -0.09 5.33 -5.26
CA GLY A 666 0.13 5.51 -3.81
C GLY A 666 -1.06 6.17 -3.08
N THR A 667 -0.88 6.63 -1.84
CA THR A 667 -2.00 7.21 -1.04
C THR A 667 -2.46 8.58 -1.52
N GLY A 668 -1.64 9.27 -2.33
CA GLY A 668 -1.90 10.59 -2.89
C GLY A 668 -2.36 10.51 -4.34
N LEU A 669 -3.59 10.05 -4.56
CA LEU A 669 -4.20 10.06 -5.89
C LEU A 669 -4.44 11.50 -6.34
N THR A 670 -3.89 11.88 -7.50
CA THR A 670 -4.16 13.16 -8.14
C THR A 670 -5.03 12.93 -9.37
N LEU A 671 -6.30 13.30 -9.30
CA LEU A 671 -7.28 13.05 -10.36
C LEU A 671 -7.81 14.37 -10.91
N SER A 672 -8.36 14.38 -12.12
CA SER A 672 -9.24 15.49 -12.49
C SER A 672 -10.54 15.45 -11.68
N ALA A 673 -11.16 16.61 -11.44
CA ALA A 673 -12.46 16.68 -10.78
C ALA A 673 -13.55 15.88 -11.52
N ASP A 674 -13.48 15.83 -12.86
CA ASP A 674 -14.40 15.07 -13.71
C ASP A 674 -14.22 13.56 -13.57
N GLU A 675 -12.97 13.07 -13.53
CA GLU A 675 -12.69 11.64 -13.29
C GLU A 675 -13.19 11.20 -11.93
N LEU A 676 -12.95 12.01 -10.88
CA LEU A 676 -13.46 11.73 -9.55
C LEU A 676 -15.00 11.72 -9.53
N PHE A 677 -15.64 12.74 -10.11
CA PHE A 677 -17.10 12.81 -10.15
C PHE A 677 -17.73 11.59 -10.85
N LYS A 678 -17.16 11.15 -11.98
CA LYS A 678 -17.60 9.92 -12.67
C LYS A 678 -17.45 8.68 -11.80
N ASN A 679 -16.35 8.56 -11.05
CA ASN A 679 -16.14 7.43 -10.14
C ASN A 679 -17.11 7.45 -8.93
N MET A 680 -17.59 8.63 -8.52
CA MET A 680 -18.60 8.75 -7.46
C MET A 680 -19.99 8.22 -7.86
N GLN A 681 -20.22 7.93 -9.16
CA GLN A 681 -21.47 7.36 -9.66
C GLN A 681 -21.40 5.83 -9.62
N PHE A 682 -22.20 5.21 -8.76
CA PHE A 682 -22.06 3.80 -8.39
C PHE A 682 -22.65 2.81 -9.40
N ASP A 683 -23.73 3.18 -10.07
CA ASP A 683 -24.42 2.40 -11.11
C ASP A 683 -24.95 3.31 -12.22
N SER A 684 -25.33 2.74 -13.38
CA SER A 684 -26.00 3.44 -14.48
C SER A 684 -27.34 4.09 -14.11
N ASP A 685 -27.88 3.74 -12.95
CA ASP A 685 -29.19 4.20 -12.46
C ASP A 685 -29.06 5.26 -11.35
N SER A 686 -27.85 5.49 -10.81
CA SER A 686 -27.58 6.52 -9.80
C SER A 686 -26.79 7.68 -10.41
N ASP A 687 -27.48 8.74 -10.80
CA ASP A 687 -26.87 9.92 -11.46
C ASP A 687 -26.08 10.83 -10.51
N PHE A 688 -25.95 10.49 -9.23
CA PHE A 688 -25.38 11.39 -8.21
C PHE A 688 -24.23 10.77 -7.40
N GLY A 689 -23.23 11.60 -7.09
CA GLY A 689 -22.20 11.33 -6.11
C GLY A 689 -22.60 11.79 -4.70
N ILE A 690 -21.91 11.29 -3.67
CA ILE A 690 -22.22 11.59 -2.26
C ILE A 690 -21.02 12.23 -1.55
N VAL A 691 -21.29 13.36 -0.88
CA VAL A 691 -20.31 14.18 -0.16
C VAL A 691 -20.86 14.53 1.22
N LEU A 692 -20.02 14.57 2.25
CA LEU A 692 -20.38 15.17 3.55
C LEU A 692 -19.99 16.65 3.60
N LEU A 693 -20.98 17.53 3.82
CA LEU A 693 -20.79 18.98 3.87
C LEU A 693 -21.42 19.59 5.13
N PRO A 694 -20.97 20.80 5.55
CA PRO A 694 -21.65 21.57 6.58
C PRO A 694 -23.15 21.69 6.29
N GLY A 695 -23.98 21.19 7.19
CA GLY A 695 -25.40 21.03 6.97
C GLY A 695 -26.08 20.36 8.15
N LYS A 696 -27.41 20.31 8.14
CA LYS A 696 -28.18 19.73 9.26
C LYS A 696 -27.93 18.22 9.34
N ARG A 697 -27.52 17.77 10.52
CA ARG A 697 -27.26 16.35 10.79
C ARG A 697 -28.48 15.46 10.50
N GLY A 698 -28.23 14.29 9.91
CA GLY A 698 -29.25 13.30 9.57
C GLY A 698 -30.16 13.70 8.40
N THR A 699 -29.86 14.81 7.71
CA THR A 699 -30.56 15.21 6.48
C THR A 699 -29.76 14.84 5.25
N THR A 700 -30.49 14.65 4.15
CA THR A 700 -29.94 14.56 2.81
C THR A 700 -30.32 15.84 2.07
N GLY A 701 -29.39 16.41 1.31
CA GLY A 701 -29.54 17.68 0.61
C GLY A 701 -28.85 17.69 -0.74
N THR A 702 -28.91 18.83 -1.42
CA THR A 702 -28.19 19.11 -2.66
C THR A 702 -27.54 20.50 -2.59
N ILE A 703 -26.68 20.83 -3.55
CA ILE A 703 -26.14 22.18 -3.68
C ILE A 703 -27.04 23.02 -4.58
N VAL A 704 -27.61 24.09 -4.02
CA VAL A 704 -28.32 25.13 -4.78
C VAL A 704 -27.58 26.44 -4.59
N ASN A 705 -27.12 27.05 -5.69
CA ASN A 705 -26.38 28.32 -5.67
C ASN A 705 -25.18 28.34 -4.70
N GLY A 706 -24.45 27.22 -4.61
CA GLY A 706 -23.28 27.10 -3.74
C GLY A 706 -23.60 26.94 -2.25
N LYS A 707 -24.83 26.55 -1.90
CA LYS A 707 -25.23 26.25 -0.51
C LYS A 707 -25.93 24.91 -0.41
N TYR A 708 -25.72 24.24 0.71
CA TYR A 708 -26.46 23.03 1.07
C TYR A 708 -27.94 23.38 1.32
N GLU A 709 -28.83 22.76 0.57
CA GLU A 709 -30.27 22.83 0.75
C GLU A 709 -30.81 21.41 1.03
N PRO A 710 -31.50 21.17 2.17
CA PRO A 710 -32.12 19.88 2.44
C PRO A 710 -33.15 19.51 1.37
N LEU A 711 -33.15 18.23 0.97
CA LEU A 711 -34.24 17.67 0.17
C LEU A 711 -35.44 17.45 1.11
N ASN A 712 -36.62 17.91 0.68
CA ASN A 712 -37.87 17.77 1.42
C ASN A 712 -38.47 16.37 1.31
#